data_AF-A0A367ZR19-F1
#
_entry.id   AF-A0A367ZR19-F1
#
_cell.length_a   1.000
_cell.length_b   1.000
_cell.length_c   1.000
_cell.angle_alpha   90.00
_cell.angle_beta   90.00
_cell.angle_gamma   90.00
#
_symmetry.space_group_name_H-M   'P 1'
#
loop_
_entity.id
_entity.type
_entity.pdbx_description
1 polymer ?
#
loop_
_entity_poly.entity_id
_entity_poly.type
_entity_poly.pdbx_seq_one_letter_code
_entity_poly.pdbx_strand_id
1 'polypeptide(L)'
;MSPRIIRRLSGLLMFLAGLLLTAGPLASAPATDPAAGGGTTADLAGLTAQILEVQLKKVTLNWLADPRSKALLNDLLKTFPDPLKKNFRANITGAYRKVLLGNFDAKLAELNQDLARLAGVSAELTTALLETVEATPFPLGAGFAPSLKRIDEILAFQMAQRGAEERGGATAAALHERVQKLRQRLESEADRDPYPAVQALYAKKELREIPIWWYDDAQHDVGYITQGEQPAAPGTRGRKKWTVLVFLNADNDLEASGLADLNEMEQIGSDEHLNIVVQIDRQKGARGDTIADGNWIGTRRYEVVKDRTKKIASKLVMNLGERDMGDRKELAGFLQWGVETYPADRYVVVIWNHGAGWKGISSDDDSGRMMSVPDVLWACRQALPSLAKVNPRHPKFDIIDFDACLMGMLEVAYELRDVTDFLLASEETEPGQGMPYQDTLRPLKDDPTITPRQLAKAMISAYVKSYATGGSQTTRRIKGASVTKAAYDLSRIEPLADLVGRLGASLSTNHAAYTRMLVDEYGVFARIRRYNDDSFVDLHDFVQKLLTIERLPAETRTIGEAIIALLGYPRLEDRLAQPIVIARRSPGLVIWGYNGWKTPPKEIRPPKTTIYHSRFCATPLTGPDDQGEYTCRIGPFTTVVDPVAKQREFVREINFYILTPDGKKGPDLTARTGREYTLVTQFPAHSPLVAEGHTQGMGNSYGISIYYPYCLEFRTAYKTLQFAKDTAWDEFISRIPKYEASSNLLLTGGMVEDIPSLLPVLKACKTLGLRPDILWDPKVFGYRFPEILAHYRNGVVLTDSVSVNSFGQVAPSADDLIGYLEAGGRVLIAAQSIEQQNTNTRLLEEFFKFRYIEDDKELPPMTFTDATGKSRPILLNGEESVPTARDVTIMECAPPAELFVKTADGRGAGIAIAQAGAGEAPYRGVFLGFRFEAITGEDTRAQLLAAALRFLDPALVPAPRPAARPTPTPVPTPAIEP
;
A
#
# COMPACT_ATOMS: atom_id res chain seq x y z
N MET A 1 -39.46 -63.08 36.91
CA MET A 1 -38.57 -63.66 35.86
C MET A 1 -39.09 -63.21 34.50
N SER A 2 -38.35 -62.69 33.53
CA SER A 2 -37.02 -62.10 33.43
C SER A 2 -37.00 -61.29 32.13
N PRO A 3 -36.81 -59.95 32.15
CA PRO A 3 -36.73 -59.09 30.96
C PRO A 3 -35.31 -59.06 30.35
N ARG A 4 -34.67 -60.23 30.17
CA ARG A 4 -33.26 -60.31 29.71
C ARG A 4 -33.04 -60.52 28.21
N ILE A 5 -34.09 -60.59 27.39
CA ILE A 5 -33.92 -60.85 25.94
C ILE A 5 -34.29 -59.64 25.05
N ILE A 6 -34.98 -58.62 25.60
CA ILE A 6 -35.32 -57.37 24.86
C ILE A 6 -34.25 -56.27 25.05
N ARG A 7 -33.17 -56.53 25.82
CA ARG A 7 -32.18 -55.49 26.20
C ARG A 7 -30.89 -55.43 25.36
N ARG A 8 -30.78 -56.16 24.24
CA ARG A 8 -29.53 -56.18 23.43
C ARG A 8 -29.61 -55.62 22.01
N LEU A 9 -30.79 -55.17 21.54
CA LEU A 9 -30.93 -54.50 20.24
C LEU A 9 -31.31 -53.01 20.33
N SER A 10 -31.54 -52.50 21.54
CA SER A 10 -31.92 -51.09 21.78
C SER A 10 -30.77 -50.22 22.29
N GLY A 11 -29.65 -50.83 22.71
CA GLY A 11 -28.55 -50.12 23.37
C GLY A 11 -27.67 -49.29 22.43
N LEU A 12 -27.53 -49.69 21.17
CA LEU A 12 -26.62 -49.02 20.23
C LEU A 12 -27.28 -47.85 19.47
N LEU A 13 -28.58 -47.99 19.15
CA LEU A 13 -29.36 -46.87 18.60
C LEU A 13 -29.65 -45.79 19.65
N MET A 14 -29.82 -46.14 20.94
CA MET A 14 -29.87 -45.14 22.02
C MET A 14 -28.52 -44.56 22.38
N PHE A 15 -27.39 -45.18 22.02
CA PHE A 15 -26.07 -44.58 22.23
C PHE A 15 -25.73 -43.55 21.14
N LEU A 16 -26.05 -43.84 19.87
CA LEU A 16 -25.96 -42.87 18.77
C LEU A 16 -27.02 -41.76 18.87
N ALA A 17 -28.27 -42.11 19.20
CA ALA A 17 -29.31 -41.10 19.45
C ALA A 17 -29.07 -40.37 20.78
N GLY A 18 -28.51 -41.02 21.79
CA GLY A 18 -28.14 -40.41 23.06
C GLY A 18 -26.99 -39.42 22.92
N LEU A 19 -25.91 -39.76 22.20
CA LEU A 19 -24.82 -38.81 21.92
C LEU A 19 -25.27 -37.63 21.04
N LEU A 20 -26.26 -37.82 20.16
CA LEU A 20 -26.81 -36.76 19.31
C LEU A 20 -27.93 -35.94 19.96
N LEU A 21 -28.61 -36.46 21.00
CA LEU A 21 -29.71 -35.77 21.71
C LEU A 21 -29.32 -35.23 23.09
N THR A 22 -28.17 -35.62 23.68
CA THR A 22 -27.65 -35.00 24.91
C THR A 22 -26.61 -33.90 24.66
N ALA A 23 -26.27 -33.61 23.40
CA ALA A 23 -25.52 -32.42 23.04
C ALA A 23 -26.45 -31.19 22.99
N GLY A 24 -26.84 -30.69 24.16
CA GLY A 24 -26.90 -29.24 24.33
C GLY A 24 -25.51 -28.66 24.06
N PRO A 25 -25.36 -27.34 23.77
CA PRO A 25 -24.11 -26.76 23.30
C PRO A 25 -22.95 -27.25 24.17
N LEU A 26 -22.07 -28.03 23.55
CA LEU A 26 -21.00 -28.74 24.22
C LEU A 26 -20.13 -27.71 24.94
N ALA A 27 -20.14 -27.75 26.27
CA ALA A 27 -19.15 -27.06 27.07
C ALA A 27 -17.76 -27.56 26.65
N SER A 28 -16.91 -26.62 26.24
CA SER A 28 -15.51 -26.89 25.90
C SER A 28 -14.81 -27.52 27.11
N ALA A 29 -14.33 -28.76 26.95
CA ALA A 29 -13.29 -29.28 27.82
C ALA A 29 -12.04 -28.39 27.70
N PRO A 30 -11.31 -28.12 28.79
CA PRO A 30 -10.15 -27.24 28.77
C PRO A 30 -9.03 -27.85 27.91
N ALA A 31 -8.43 -27.04 27.03
CA ALA A 31 -7.23 -27.42 26.29
C ALA A 31 -6.04 -27.51 27.27
N THR A 32 -5.52 -28.72 27.47
CA THR A 32 -4.24 -28.96 28.14
C THR A 32 -3.09 -28.89 27.13
N ASP A 33 -1.94 -28.40 27.63
CA ASP A 33 -0.67 -28.18 26.94
C ASP A 33 -0.13 -29.48 26.28
N PRO A 34 0.28 -29.50 24.99
CA PRO A 34 0.67 -30.75 24.30
C PRO A 34 2.04 -31.30 24.68
N ALA A 35 2.66 -30.78 25.75
CA ALA A 35 3.98 -31.24 26.23
C ALA A 35 3.94 -32.11 27.50
N ALA A 36 2.76 -32.43 28.05
CA ALA A 36 2.62 -33.34 29.19
C ALA A 36 1.62 -34.47 28.89
N GLY A 37 2.10 -35.71 28.97
CA GLY A 37 1.35 -36.90 28.56
C GLY A 37 0.08 -37.17 29.35
N GLY A 38 -0.93 -37.67 28.64
CA GLY A 38 -2.14 -38.28 29.19
C GLY A 38 -3.40 -37.95 28.40
N GLY A 39 -3.51 -38.42 27.15
CA GLY A 39 -4.78 -38.35 26.42
C GLY A 39 -5.87 -39.13 27.16
N THR A 40 -7.08 -38.57 27.27
CA THR A 40 -8.18 -39.21 28.01
C THR A 40 -9.14 -39.98 27.09
N THR A 41 -9.92 -40.89 27.65
CA THR A 41 -11.04 -41.54 26.94
C THR A 41 -12.12 -40.54 26.49
N ALA A 42 -12.23 -39.38 27.16
CA ALA A 42 -13.14 -38.32 26.77
C ALA A 42 -12.68 -37.60 25.48
N ASP A 43 -11.38 -37.36 25.33
CA ASP A 43 -10.80 -36.77 24.11
C ASP A 43 -11.02 -37.70 22.90
N LEU A 44 -10.87 -39.01 23.12
CA LEU A 44 -11.14 -40.04 22.12
C LEU A 44 -12.63 -40.06 21.69
N ALA A 45 -13.54 -39.98 22.66
CA ALA A 45 -14.98 -39.91 22.39
C ALA A 45 -15.34 -38.63 21.61
N GLY A 46 -14.71 -37.49 21.94
CA GLY A 46 -14.90 -36.23 21.23
C GLY A 46 -14.46 -36.28 19.76
N LEU A 47 -13.29 -36.86 19.48
CA LEU A 47 -12.78 -36.99 18.10
C LEU A 47 -13.57 -38.02 17.28
N THR A 48 -13.97 -39.14 17.88
CA THR A 48 -14.77 -40.15 17.19
C THR A 48 -16.18 -39.64 16.85
N ALA A 49 -16.80 -38.86 17.74
CA ALA A 49 -18.07 -38.19 17.47
C ALA A 49 -17.94 -37.19 16.30
N GLN A 50 -16.89 -36.38 16.27
CA GLN A 50 -16.65 -35.43 15.18
C GLN A 50 -16.43 -36.11 13.83
N ILE A 51 -15.69 -37.23 13.78
CA ILE A 51 -15.51 -38.00 12.54
C ILE A 51 -16.83 -38.57 12.06
N LEU A 52 -17.64 -39.16 12.95
CA LEU A 52 -18.96 -39.67 12.61
C LEU A 52 -19.88 -38.57 12.08
N GLU A 53 -19.82 -37.39 12.70
CA GLU A 53 -20.58 -36.24 12.27
C GLU A 53 -20.16 -35.82 10.86
N VAL A 54 -18.88 -35.51 10.61
CA VAL A 54 -18.40 -35.07 9.29
C VAL A 54 -18.64 -36.15 8.21
N GLN A 55 -18.52 -37.43 8.56
CA GLN A 55 -18.81 -38.52 7.63
C GLN A 55 -20.30 -38.62 7.31
N LEU A 56 -21.18 -38.49 8.32
CA LEU A 56 -22.62 -38.36 8.12
C LEU A 56 -22.93 -37.17 7.20
N LYS A 57 -22.18 -36.07 7.37
CA LYS A 57 -22.28 -34.87 6.53
C LYS A 57 -22.01 -35.16 5.06
N LYS A 58 -20.90 -35.84 4.82
CA LYS A 58 -20.46 -36.22 3.47
C LYS A 58 -21.42 -37.18 2.78
N VAL A 59 -21.84 -38.26 3.45
CA VAL A 59 -22.68 -39.30 2.83
C VAL A 59 -24.10 -38.82 2.53
N THR A 60 -24.64 -37.91 3.34
CA THR A 60 -25.96 -37.33 3.13
C THR A 60 -25.95 -36.31 1.98
N LEU A 61 -24.88 -35.51 1.82
CA LEU A 61 -24.71 -34.65 0.64
C LEU A 61 -24.73 -35.46 -0.66
N ASN A 62 -24.01 -36.57 -0.67
CA ASN A 62 -23.98 -37.48 -1.81
C ASN A 62 -25.33 -38.13 -2.06
N TRP A 63 -26.03 -38.53 -1.00
CA TRP A 63 -27.36 -39.13 -1.09
C TRP A 63 -28.41 -38.14 -1.65
N LEU A 64 -28.44 -36.89 -1.19
CA LEU A 64 -29.40 -35.89 -1.69
C LEU A 64 -29.10 -35.44 -3.14
N ALA A 65 -27.83 -35.49 -3.56
CA ALA A 65 -27.41 -35.21 -4.93
C ALA A 65 -27.65 -36.38 -5.90
N ASP A 66 -27.92 -37.59 -5.40
CA ASP A 66 -28.18 -38.77 -6.21
C ASP A 66 -29.52 -38.63 -6.97
N PRO A 67 -29.58 -38.95 -8.27
CA PRO A 67 -30.83 -38.89 -9.04
C PRO A 67 -31.99 -39.69 -8.41
N ARG A 68 -31.70 -40.76 -7.67
CA ARG A 68 -32.70 -41.58 -6.98
C ARG A 68 -33.40 -40.83 -5.84
N SER A 69 -32.78 -39.79 -5.29
CA SER A 69 -33.35 -38.92 -4.25
C SER A 69 -34.24 -37.80 -4.81
N LYS A 70 -34.43 -37.70 -6.13
CA LYS A 70 -35.17 -36.59 -6.76
C LYS A 70 -36.57 -36.36 -6.20
N ALA A 71 -37.32 -37.43 -5.92
CA ALA A 71 -38.67 -37.33 -5.36
C ALA A 71 -38.65 -36.75 -3.93
N LEU A 72 -37.75 -37.25 -3.09
CA LEU A 72 -37.51 -36.75 -1.73
C LEU A 72 -37.04 -35.29 -1.76
N LEU A 73 -36.08 -34.96 -2.64
CA LEU A 73 -35.56 -33.61 -2.79
C LEU A 73 -36.66 -32.64 -3.25
N ASN A 74 -37.52 -33.06 -4.18
CA ASN A 74 -38.68 -32.25 -4.56
C ASN A 74 -39.63 -32.04 -3.38
N ASP A 75 -39.86 -33.06 -2.56
CA ASP A 75 -40.74 -32.99 -1.39
C ASP A 75 -40.15 -32.09 -0.29
N LEU A 76 -38.87 -32.26 0.02
CA LEU A 76 -38.08 -31.41 0.92
C LEU A 76 -38.16 -29.94 0.50
N LEU A 77 -38.06 -29.67 -0.82
CA LEU A 77 -38.06 -28.32 -1.37
C LEU A 77 -39.45 -27.71 -1.57
N LYS A 78 -40.56 -28.43 -1.32
CA LYS A 78 -41.92 -27.88 -1.50
C LYS A 78 -42.18 -26.66 -0.61
N THR A 79 -41.59 -26.65 0.58
CA THR A 79 -41.74 -25.57 1.57
C THR A 79 -40.77 -24.42 1.34
N PHE A 80 -39.86 -24.51 0.36
CA PHE A 80 -38.85 -23.50 0.08
C PHE A 80 -39.44 -22.39 -0.82
N PRO A 81 -39.01 -21.11 -0.68
CA PRO A 81 -39.21 -20.08 -1.69
C PRO A 81 -38.51 -20.43 -3.01
N ASP A 82 -39.09 -20.04 -4.14
CA ASP A 82 -38.54 -20.36 -5.48
C ASP A 82 -37.07 -19.94 -5.68
N PRO A 83 -36.60 -18.77 -5.20
CA PRO A 83 -35.18 -18.40 -5.27
C PRO A 83 -34.27 -19.39 -4.53
N LEU A 84 -34.73 -19.93 -3.40
CA LEU A 84 -33.97 -20.84 -2.55
C LEU A 84 -34.02 -22.28 -3.05
N LYS A 85 -35.09 -22.69 -3.73
CA LYS A 85 -35.11 -23.95 -4.48
C LYS A 85 -33.99 -24.00 -5.51
N LYS A 86 -33.73 -22.88 -6.20
CA LYS A 86 -32.66 -22.76 -7.21
C LYS A 86 -31.27 -22.82 -6.56
N ASN A 87 -31.05 -22.04 -5.49
CA ASN A 87 -29.76 -22.01 -4.77
C ASN A 87 -29.46 -23.34 -4.08
N PHE A 88 -30.43 -23.94 -3.39
CA PHE A 88 -30.26 -25.24 -2.76
C PHE A 88 -29.87 -26.31 -3.78
N ARG A 89 -30.56 -26.34 -4.94
CA ARG A 89 -30.20 -27.24 -6.04
C ARG A 89 -28.79 -26.96 -6.55
N ALA A 90 -28.39 -25.71 -6.77
CA ALA A 90 -27.04 -25.36 -7.20
C ALA A 90 -25.96 -25.73 -6.15
N ASN A 91 -26.29 -25.65 -4.85
CA ASN A 91 -25.36 -25.98 -3.78
C ASN A 91 -25.10 -27.50 -3.70
N ILE A 92 -26.10 -28.32 -3.99
CA ILE A 92 -25.96 -29.79 -4.00
C ILE A 92 -25.68 -30.35 -5.40
N THR A 93 -25.73 -29.55 -6.46
CA THR A 93 -25.43 -29.97 -7.84
C THR A 93 -24.44 -29.01 -8.51
N GLY A 94 -23.26 -29.50 -8.88
CA GLY A 94 -22.25 -28.72 -9.63
C GLY A 94 -21.00 -28.35 -8.82
N ALA A 95 -20.42 -27.18 -9.11
CA ALA A 95 -19.11 -26.76 -8.59
C ALA A 95 -19.07 -26.60 -7.06
N TYR A 96 -20.15 -26.09 -6.46
CA TYR A 96 -20.24 -25.87 -5.02
C TYR A 96 -20.22 -27.17 -4.21
N ARG A 97 -20.95 -28.21 -4.65
CA ARG A 97 -20.88 -29.56 -4.07
C ARG A 97 -19.47 -30.11 -4.07
N LYS A 98 -18.71 -29.89 -5.15
CA LYS A 98 -17.31 -30.36 -5.24
C LYS A 98 -16.44 -29.71 -4.16
N VAL A 99 -16.65 -28.42 -3.88
CA VAL A 99 -15.95 -27.69 -2.81
C VAL A 99 -16.36 -28.21 -1.43
N LEU A 100 -17.65 -28.39 -1.16
CA LEU A 100 -18.13 -28.94 0.11
C LEU A 100 -17.59 -30.34 0.40
N LEU A 101 -17.60 -31.23 -0.60
CA LEU A 101 -17.01 -32.56 -0.47
C LEU A 101 -15.51 -32.49 -0.19
N GLY A 102 -14.78 -31.60 -0.87
CA GLY A 102 -13.36 -31.35 -0.61
C GLY A 102 -13.10 -30.86 0.82
N ASN A 103 -13.96 -29.99 1.37
CA ASN A 103 -13.86 -29.52 2.75
C ASN A 103 -14.12 -30.64 3.77
N PHE A 104 -15.11 -31.49 3.53
CA PHE A 104 -15.34 -32.66 4.39
C PHE A 104 -14.17 -33.63 4.33
N ASP A 105 -13.58 -33.85 3.16
CA ASP A 105 -12.39 -34.68 3.00
C ASP A 105 -11.19 -34.11 3.76
N ALA A 106 -10.95 -32.80 3.66
CA ALA A 106 -9.90 -32.12 4.41
C ALA A 106 -10.10 -32.20 5.93
N LYS A 107 -11.34 -31.98 6.41
CA LYS A 107 -11.64 -32.05 7.85
C LYS A 107 -11.56 -33.47 8.38
N LEU A 108 -12.02 -34.47 7.61
CA LEU A 108 -11.83 -35.87 7.96
C LEU A 108 -10.34 -36.22 8.04
N ALA A 109 -9.50 -35.72 7.12
CA ALA A 109 -8.06 -35.96 7.17
C ALA A 109 -7.42 -35.38 8.44
N GLU A 110 -7.76 -34.15 8.81
CA GLU A 110 -7.30 -33.49 10.05
C GLU A 110 -7.71 -34.30 11.29
N LEU A 111 -9.01 -34.59 11.44
CA LEU A 111 -9.54 -35.32 12.60
C LEU A 111 -8.96 -36.74 12.71
N ASN A 112 -8.78 -37.43 11.57
CA ASN A 112 -8.16 -38.75 11.58
C ASN A 112 -6.68 -38.70 11.95
N GLN A 113 -5.98 -37.63 11.62
CA GLN A 113 -4.58 -37.46 12.02
C GLN A 113 -4.46 -37.29 13.54
N ASP A 114 -5.32 -36.48 14.14
CA ASP A 114 -5.35 -36.26 15.58
C ASP A 114 -5.83 -37.51 16.33
N LEU A 115 -6.86 -38.19 15.81
CA LEU A 115 -7.35 -39.44 16.37
C LEU A 115 -6.28 -40.54 16.35
N ALA A 116 -5.53 -40.69 15.26
CA ALA A 116 -4.44 -41.64 15.18
C ALA A 116 -3.28 -41.30 16.13
N ARG A 117 -2.96 -40.01 16.31
CA ARG A 117 -1.97 -39.56 17.29
C ARG A 117 -2.40 -39.89 18.72
N LEU A 118 -3.67 -39.67 19.04
CA LEU A 118 -4.23 -39.90 20.37
C LEU A 118 -4.37 -41.40 20.71
N ALA A 119 -4.94 -42.18 19.80
CA ALA A 119 -5.17 -43.61 20.03
C ALA A 119 -3.87 -44.43 19.93
N GLY A 120 -2.98 -44.09 18.98
CA GLY A 120 -1.78 -44.86 18.69
C GLY A 120 -0.71 -44.88 19.79
N VAL A 121 -0.88 -44.09 20.86
CA VAL A 121 0.06 -44.03 22.00
C VAL A 121 -0.36 -44.90 23.19
N SER A 122 -1.58 -45.44 23.22
CA SER A 122 -2.09 -46.29 24.32
C SER A 122 -2.89 -47.48 23.80
N ALA A 123 -2.63 -48.66 24.37
CA ALA A 123 -3.39 -49.88 24.08
C ALA A 123 -4.85 -49.77 24.56
N GLU A 124 -5.11 -49.09 25.68
CA GLU A 124 -6.47 -48.86 26.18
C GLU A 124 -7.27 -47.98 25.23
N LEU A 125 -6.70 -46.84 24.79
CA LEU A 125 -7.37 -45.92 23.86
C LEU A 125 -7.55 -46.54 22.48
N THR A 126 -6.57 -47.31 22.00
CA THR A 126 -6.71 -48.09 20.76
C THR A 126 -7.87 -49.09 20.87
N THR A 127 -7.97 -49.83 21.98
CA THR A 127 -9.06 -50.79 22.19
C THR A 127 -10.43 -50.10 22.17
N ALA A 128 -10.57 -48.98 22.88
CA ALA A 128 -11.82 -48.20 22.92
C ALA A 128 -12.21 -47.64 21.55
N LEU A 129 -11.24 -47.22 20.74
CA LEU A 129 -11.49 -46.79 19.36
C LEU A 129 -12.00 -47.96 18.51
N LEU A 130 -11.37 -49.13 18.60
CA LEU A 130 -11.78 -50.31 17.81
C LEU A 130 -13.20 -50.75 18.16
N GLU A 131 -13.58 -50.73 19.43
CA GLU A 131 -14.96 -51.01 19.86
C GLU A 131 -15.96 -50.01 19.26
N THR A 132 -15.57 -48.73 19.19
CA THR A 132 -16.39 -47.68 18.56
C THR A 132 -16.56 -47.92 17.07
N VAL A 133 -15.48 -48.26 16.35
CA VAL A 133 -15.54 -48.54 14.90
C VAL A 133 -16.32 -49.83 14.63
N GLU A 134 -16.15 -50.87 15.44
CA GLU A 134 -16.91 -52.13 15.33
C GLU A 134 -18.42 -51.90 15.41
N ALA A 135 -18.83 -51.04 16.35
CA ALA A 135 -20.21 -50.65 16.58
C ALA A 135 -20.77 -49.67 15.51
N THR A 136 -19.93 -49.05 14.70
CA THR A 136 -20.37 -48.06 13.71
C THR A 136 -20.93 -48.74 12.46
N PRO A 137 -22.19 -48.45 12.05
CA PRO A 137 -22.78 -49.04 10.86
C PRO A 137 -22.24 -48.42 9.55
N PHE A 138 -22.32 -49.19 8.47
CA PHE A 138 -22.11 -48.70 7.10
C PHE A 138 -23.16 -47.62 6.73
N PRO A 139 -22.79 -46.51 6.06
CA PRO A 139 -21.46 -46.13 5.55
C PRO A 139 -20.63 -45.20 6.46
N LEU A 140 -21.01 -45.04 7.73
CA LEU A 140 -20.34 -44.13 8.65
C LEU A 140 -18.97 -44.63 9.10
N GLY A 141 -18.78 -45.95 9.17
CA GLY A 141 -17.51 -46.57 9.54
C GLY A 141 -16.34 -46.17 8.63
N ALA A 142 -16.62 -45.84 7.36
CA ALA A 142 -15.60 -45.44 6.38
C ALA A 142 -14.85 -44.15 6.79
N GLY A 143 -15.44 -43.30 7.63
CA GLY A 143 -14.80 -42.09 8.15
C GLY A 143 -13.54 -42.37 8.98
N PHE A 144 -13.39 -43.58 9.52
CA PHE A 144 -12.26 -43.99 10.37
C PHE A 144 -11.12 -44.70 9.63
N ALA A 145 -11.31 -45.04 8.35
CA ALA A 145 -10.33 -45.81 7.59
C ALA A 145 -8.91 -45.21 7.60
N PRO A 146 -8.72 -43.88 7.49
CA PRO A 146 -7.39 -43.28 7.57
C PRO A 146 -6.72 -43.45 8.96
N SER A 147 -7.48 -43.29 10.05
CA SER A 147 -6.96 -43.51 11.40
C SER A 147 -6.53 -44.96 11.62
N LEU A 148 -7.35 -45.92 11.20
CA LEU A 148 -7.04 -47.34 11.34
C LEU A 148 -5.79 -47.73 10.55
N LYS A 149 -5.62 -47.20 9.33
CA LYS A 149 -4.39 -47.40 8.55
C LYS A 149 -3.15 -46.89 9.30
N ARG A 150 -3.25 -45.72 9.92
CA ARG A 150 -2.11 -45.14 10.65
C ARG A 150 -1.79 -45.90 11.94
N ILE A 151 -2.82 -46.34 12.67
CA ILE A 151 -2.67 -47.15 13.89
C ILE A 151 -2.06 -48.51 13.55
N ASP A 152 -2.48 -49.11 12.43
CA ASP A 152 -1.90 -50.35 11.91
C ASP A 152 -0.38 -50.23 11.66
N GLU A 153 0.05 -49.15 11.01
CA GLU A 153 1.47 -48.82 10.81
C GLU A 153 2.22 -48.65 12.14
N ILE A 154 1.61 -47.98 13.12
CA ILE A 154 2.20 -47.77 14.45
C ILE A 154 2.36 -49.10 15.20
N LEU A 155 1.34 -49.95 15.20
CA LEU A 155 1.39 -51.26 15.87
C LEU A 155 2.41 -52.19 15.20
N ALA A 156 2.45 -52.24 13.87
CA ALA A 156 3.45 -53.00 13.13
C ALA A 156 4.89 -52.55 13.47
N PHE A 157 5.11 -51.23 13.61
CA PHE A 157 6.40 -50.68 14.02
C PHE A 157 6.75 -51.03 15.47
N GLN A 158 5.79 -50.96 16.40
CA GLN A 158 6.00 -51.36 17.80
C GLN A 158 6.33 -52.85 17.94
N MET A 159 5.68 -53.71 17.15
CA MET A 159 5.97 -55.15 17.08
C MET A 159 7.36 -55.44 16.48
N ALA A 160 7.83 -54.63 15.52
CA ALA A 160 9.17 -54.76 14.98
C ALA A 160 10.27 -54.35 15.98
N GLN A 161 9.97 -53.45 16.93
CA GLN A 161 10.92 -52.99 17.94
C GLN A 161 10.98 -53.87 19.20
N ARG A 162 9.90 -54.56 19.57
CA ARG A 162 9.81 -55.39 20.78
C ARG A 162 9.58 -56.84 20.35
N GLY A 163 10.56 -57.72 20.55
CA GLY A 163 10.45 -59.14 20.17
C GLY A 163 9.17 -59.80 20.67
N ALA A 164 8.63 -60.74 19.89
CA ALA A 164 7.27 -61.30 20.05
C ALA A 164 6.95 -61.96 21.41
N GLU A 165 7.96 -62.19 22.27
CA GLU A 165 7.83 -62.88 23.55
C GLU A 165 7.66 -61.95 24.77
N GLU A 166 7.79 -60.63 24.63
CA GLU A 166 7.52 -59.69 25.73
C GLU A 166 6.00 -59.43 25.90
N ARG A 167 5.52 -59.29 27.15
CA ARG A 167 4.08 -59.01 27.47
C ARG A 167 3.47 -57.85 26.66
N GLY A 168 4.27 -56.85 26.29
CA GLY A 168 3.83 -55.74 25.44
C GLY A 168 3.66 -56.11 23.95
N GLY A 169 4.47 -57.04 23.44
CA GLY A 169 4.41 -57.51 22.05
C GLY A 169 3.17 -58.36 21.75
N ALA A 170 2.76 -59.23 22.69
CA ALA A 170 1.53 -60.03 22.56
C ALA A 170 0.25 -59.17 22.52
N THR A 171 0.21 -58.08 23.30
CA THR A 171 -0.91 -57.14 23.32
C THR A 171 -0.99 -56.32 22.02
N ALA A 172 0.16 -55.87 21.50
CA ALA A 172 0.24 -55.17 20.22
C ALA A 172 -0.16 -56.07 19.04
N ALA A 173 0.24 -57.35 19.05
CA ALA A 173 -0.14 -58.33 18.02
C ALA A 173 -1.66 -58.57 17.96
N ALA A 174 -2.33 -58.71 19.12
CA ALA A 174 -3.77 -58.87 19.19
C ALA A 174 -4.53 -57.63 18.68
N LEU A 175 -4.04 -56.42 19.01
CA LEU A 175 -4.62 -55.17 18.50
C LEU A 175 -4.38 -55.01 16.99
N HIS A 176 -3.20 -55.37 16.50
CA HIS A 176 -2.86 -55.32 15.08
C HIS A 176 -3.79 -56.23 14.26
N GLU A 177 -4.02 -57.47 14.69
CA GLU A 177 -4.97 -58.38 14.02
C GLU A 177 -6.39 -57.81 14.00
N ARG A 178 -6.84 -57.20 15.11
CA ARG A 178 -8.17 -56.59 15.21
C ARG A 178 -8.33 -55.37 14.30
N VAL A 179 -7.29 -54.52 14.19
CA VAL A 179 -7.23 -53.40 13.25
C VAL A 179 -7.31 -53.91 11.80
N GLN A 180 -6.55 -54.94 11.45
CA GLN A 180 -6.56 -55.52 10.10
C GLN A 180 -7.94 -56.05 9.70
N LYS A 181 -8.63 -56.79 10.59
CA LYS A 181 -10.00 -57.27 10.34
C LYS A 181 -10.98 -56.13 10.10
N LEU A 182 -10.88 -55.06 10.91
CA LEU A 182 -11.73 -53.88 10.72
C LEU A 182 -11.44 -53.13 9.42
N ARG A 183 -10.17 -52.99 9.05
CA ARG A 183 -9.79 -52.40 7.76
C ARG A 183 -10.34 -53.19 6.59
N GLN A 184 -10.20 -54.52 6.59
CA GLN A 184 -10.78 -55.39 5.57
C GLN A 184 -12.31 -55.25 5.49
N ARG A 185 -13.00 -55.14 6.64
CA ARG A 185 -14.44 -54.87 6.67
C ARG A 185 -14.76 -53.54 5.96
N LEU A 186 -14.09 -52.45 6.33
CA LEU A 186 -14.31 -51.13 5.75
C LEU A 186 -13.96 -51.07 4.25
N GLU A 187 -12.91 -51.76 3.82
CA GLU A 187 -12.54 -51.89 2.41
C GLU A 187 -13.62 -52.63 1.62
N SER A 188 -14.13 -53.76 2.14
CA SER A 188 -15.25 -54.48 1.52
C SER A 188 -16.56 -53.69 1.51
N GLU A 189 -16.72 -52.78 2.46
CA GLU A 189 -17.87 -51.88 2.54
C GLU A 189 -17.76 -50.71 1.56
N ALA A 190 -16.56 -50.26 1.22
CA ALA A 190 -16.34 -49.14 0.29
C ALA A 190 -16.88 -49.42 -1.13
N ASP A 191 -16.92 -50.69 -1.54
CA ASP A 191 -17.44 -51.13 -2.84
C ASP A 191 -18.98 -51.28 -2.86
N ARG A 192 -19.65 -51.15 -1.71
CA ARG A 192 -21.11 -51.25 -1.61
C ARG A 192 -21.76 -49.91 -1.95
N ASP A 193 -22.91 -49.95 -2.59
CA ASP A 193 -23.73 -48.76 -2.79
C ASP A 193 -24.21 -48.20 -1.44
N PRO A 194 -23.80 -46.98 -1.04
CA PRO A 194 -24.20 -46.40 0.25
C PRO A 194 -25.65 -45.93 0.24
N TYR A 195 -26.29 -45.77 -0.92
CA TYR A 195 -27.61 -45.14 -1.04
C TYR A 195 -28.70 -45.83 -0.20
N PRO A 196 -28.90 -47.17 -0.24
CA PRO A 196 -29.94 -47.81 0.56
C PRO A 196 -29.67 -47.71 2.06
N ALA A 197 -28.39 -47.72 2.45
CA ALA A 197 -27.98 -47.60 3.84
C ALA A 197 -28.25 -46.18 4.38
N VAL A 198 -27.88 -45.14 3.62
CA VAL A 198 -28.18 -43.75 3.99
C VAL A 198 -29.69 -43.50 3.97
N GLN A 199 -30.42 -44.04 2.99
CA GLN A 199 -31.88 -43.97 2.98
C GLN A 199 -32.50 -44.59 4.23
N ALA A 200 -32.00 -45.75 4.69
CA ALA A 200 -32.47 -46.40 5.90
C ALA A 200 -32.18 -45.58 7.17
N LEU A 201 -31.08 -44.80 7.22
CA LEU A 201 -30.79 -43.88 8.32
C LEU A 201 -31.89 -42.81 8.48
N TYR A 202 -32.53 -42.42 7.38
CA TYR A 202 -33.56 -41.37 7.34
C TYR A 202 -35.00 -41.90 7.17
N ALA A 203 -35.20 -43.20 6.96
CA ALA A 203 -36.51 -43.78 6.60
C ALA A 203 -37.62 -43.59 7.66
N LYS A 204 -37.24 -43.36 8.93
CA LYS A 204 -38.15 -43.10 10.05
C LYS A 204 -38.08 -41.67 10.58
N LYS A 205 -37.30 -40.82 9.91
CA LYS A 205 -37.12 -39.42 10.27
C LYS A 205 -38.05 -38.56 9.43
N GLU A 206 -38.60 -37.52 10.03
CA GLU A 206 -39.36 -36.52 9.27
C GLU A 206 -38.41 -35.75 8.33
N LEU A 207 -38.95 -35.20 7.24
CA LEU A 207 -38.16 -34.44 6.26
C LEU A 207 -37.35 -33.28 6.90
N ARG A 208 -37.94 -32.63 7.92
CA ARG A 208 -37.27 -31.57 8.71
C ARG A 208 -36.10 -32.06 9.55
N GLU A 209 -36.01 -33.37 9.82
CA GLU A 209 -34.94 -33.98 10.58
C GLU A 209 -33.79 -34.47 9.67
N ILE A 210 -33.91 -34.29 8.34
CA ILE A 210 -32.81 -34.52 7.41
C ILE A 210 -31.85 -33.34 7.52
N PRO A 211 -30.65 -33.55 8.06
CA PRO A 211 -29.72 -32.47 8.33
C PRO A 211 -29.13 -31.95 7.00
N ILE A 212 -29.34 -30.68 6.73
CA ILE A 212 -28.87 -29.97 5.54
C ILE A 212 -27.82 -28.92 5.91
N TRP A 213 -26.81 -29.26 6.71
CA TRP A 213 -25.77 -28.36 7.28
C TRP A 213 -24.99 -27.46 6.30
N TRP A 214 -25.06 -27.65 4.98
CA TRP A 214 -24.54 -26.70 3.98
C TRP A 214 -25.54 -25.58 3.65
N TYR A 215 -26.72 -25.67 4.24
CA TYR A 215 -27.82 -24.76 4.23
C TYR A 215 -28.10 -24.45 5.71
N ASP A 216 -27.50 -23.38 6.19
CA ASP A 216 -27.55 -23.02 7.61
C ASP A 216 -28.79 -22.18 7.90
N ASP A 217 -29.82 -22.85 8.44
CA ASP A 217 -31.01 -22.28 9.09
C ASP A 217 -30.98 -22.56 10.63
N ALA A 218 -29.82 -22.84 11.22
CA ALA A 218 -29.74 -23.19 12.65
C ALA A 218 -29.68 -21.98 13.58
N GLN A 219 -30.73 -21.15 13.54
CA GLN A 219 -31.37 -20.60 14.74
C GLN A 219 -32.90 -20.79 14.60
N HIS A 220 -33.34 -21.97 15.07
CA HIS A 220 -34.68 -22.46 15.40
C HIS A 220 -35.99 -21.83 14.83
N ASP A 221 -36.73 -22.68 14.10
CA ASP A 221 -38.21 -22.74 13.97
C ASP A 221 -38.96 -21.59 13.25
N VAL A 222 -38.84 -21.65 11.92
CA VAL A 222 -39.64 -21.01 10.84
C VAL A 222 -39.46 -19.50 10.63
N GLY A 223 -38.56 -19.18 9.69
CA GLY A 223 -38.51 -17.88 9.02
C GLY A 223 -37.41 -17.85 7.96
N TYR A 224 -37.75 -18.20 6.72
CA TYR A 224 -36.91 -17.92 5.56
C TYR A 224 -36.56 -16.45 5.50
N ILE A 225 -35.34 -16.06 5.87
CA ILE A 225 -34.76 -14.85 5.34
C ILE A 225 -33.22 -14.99 5.38
N THR A 226 -32.56 -14.48 4.35
CA THR A 226 -31.19 -13.93 4.44
C THR A 226 -30.98 -12.94 5.61
N GLN A 227 -32.04 -12.66 6.37
CA GLN A 227 -32.15 -11.99 7.66
C GLN A 227 -32.64 -13.01 8.73
N GLY A 228 -31.77 -13.92 9.21
CA GLY A 228 -32.13 -14.80 10.34
C GLY A 228 -32.79 -14.05 11.51
N GLU A 229 -33.52 -14.77 12.39
CA GLU A 229 -34.23 -14.19 13.53
C GLU A 229 -33.41 -13.08 14.19
N GLN A 230 -34.02 -11.91 14.40
CA GLN A 230 -33.38 -10.81 15.10
C GLN A 230 -32.98 -11.32 16.50
N PRO A 231 -31.67 -11.46 16.79
CA PRO A 231 -31.26 -11.69 18.15
C PRO A 231 -31.78 -10.52 18.99
N ALA A 232 -32.27 -10.80 20.19
CA ALA A 232 -32.72 -9.73 21.08
C ALA A 232 -31.57 -8.74 21.30
N ALA A 233 -31.84 -7.46 21.08
CA ALA A 233 -30.86 -6.41 21.33
C ALA A 233 -30.31 -6.57 22.77
N PRO A 234 -28.98 -6.51 22.98
CA PRO A 234 -28.44 -6.63 24.32
C PRO A 234 -29.01 -5.51 25.19
N GLY A 235 -29.39 -5.82 26.43
CA GLY A 235 -29.70 -4.78 27.42
C GLY A 235 -28.45 -3.98 27.78
N THR A 236 -28.64 -2.76 28.33
CA THR A 236 -27.55 -1.92 28.81
C THR A 236 -26.64 -2.69 29.77
N ARG A 237 -25.34 -2.71 29.46
CA ARG A 237 -24.33 -3.44 30.26
C ARG A 237 -23.70 -2.55 31.33
N GLY A 238 -22.97 -3.18 32.26
CA GLY A 238 -22.10 -2.46 33.17
C GLY A 238 -20.99 -1.72 32.40
N ARG A 239 -20.64 -0.53 32.89
CA ARG A 239 -19.62 0.34 32.28
C ARG A 239 -18.23 -0.30 32.36
N LYS A 240 -17.57 -0.48 31.21
CA LYS A 240 -16.19 -1.03 31.10
C LYS A 240 -15.13 0.09 30.96
N LYS A 241 -13.84 -0.28 30.88
CA LYS A 241 -12.76 0.68 30.65
C LYS A 241 -12.76 1.18 29.21
N TRP A 242 -12.88 0.27 28.27
CA TRP A 242 -12.83 0.57 26.84
C TRP A 242 -13.98 -0.08 26.08
N THR A 243 -14.53 0.63 25.12
CA THR A 243 -15.37 0.08 24.05
C THR A 243 -14.76 0.45 22.70
N VAL A 244 -14.52 -0.56 21.87
CA VAL A 244 -14.09 -0.42 20.47
C VAL A 244 -15.31 -0.71 19.60
N LEU A 245 -15.71 0.27 18.79
CA LEU A 245 -16.82 0.19 17.83
C LEU A 245 -16.24 0.15 16.42
N VAL A 246 -16.41 -0.95 15.70
CA VAL A 246 -15.91 -1.10 14.32
C VAL A 246 -17.08 -1.10 13.35
N PHE A 247 -17.14 -0.09 12.49
CA PHE A 247 -18.09 0.04 11.39
C PHE A 247 -17.42 -0.48 10.12
N LEU A 248 -17.70 -1.73 9.79
CA LEU A 248 -16.99 -2.55 8.82
C LEU A 248 -17.88 -2.76 7.58
N ASN A 249 -17.81 -1.81 6.64
CA ASN A 249 -18.57 -1.92 5.41
C ASN A 249 -17.81 -2.83 4.43
N ALA A 250 -18.25 -4.08 4.32
CA ALA A 250 -17.68 -5.11 3.44
C ALA A 250 -18.60 -5.43 2.26
N ASP A 251 -19.58 -4.57 1.96
CA ASP A 251 -20.40 -4.63 0.75
C ASP A 251 -19.66 -3.97 -0.44
N ASN A 252 -18.54 -4.62 -0.84
CA ASN A 252 -17.67 -4.24 -1.97
C ASN A 252 -16.54 -5.29 -2.14
N ASP A 253 -15.53 -4.96 -2.95
CA ASP A 253 -14.40 -5.83 -3.26
C ASP A 253 -13.41 -6.11 -2.12
N LEU A 254 -13.64 -5.52 -0.94
CA LEU A 254 -12.84 -5.77 0.26
C LEU A 254 -13.46 -6.82 1.21
N GLU A 255 -14.61 -7.43 0.88
CA GLU A 255 -15.33 -8.35 1.79
C GLU A 255 -14.45 -9.43 2.44
N ALA A 256 -13.56 -10.07 1.67
CA ALA A 256 -12.66 -11.10 2.16
C ALA A 256 -11.67 -10.57 3.23
N SER A 257 -11.22 -9.33 3.09
CA SER A 257 -10.41 -8.65 4.09
C SER A 257 -11.20 -8.33 5.34
N GLY A 258 -12.42 -7.80 5.18
CA GLY A 258 -13.31 -7.49 6.29
C GLY A 258 -13.61 -8.70 7.20
N LEU A 259 -13.81 -9.87 6.59
CA LEU A 259 -13.94 -11.13 7.32
C LEU A 259 -12.63 -11.55 8.01
N ALA A 260 -11.48 -11.33 7.38
CA ALA A 260 -10.18 -11.62 7.98
C ALA A 260 -9.94 -10.73 9.22
N ASP A 261 -10.25 -9.45 9.13
CA ASP A 261 -10.09 -8.47 10.21
C ASP A 261 -11.01 -8.78 11.40
N LEU A 262 -12.22 -9.26 11.14
CA LEU A 262 -13.09 -9.76 12.22
C LEU A 262 -12.48 -10.98 12.92
N ASN A 263 -11.88 -11.93 12.18
CA ASN A 263 -11.13 -13.03 12.79
C ASN A 263 -9.88 -12.53 13.55
N GLU A 264 -9.20 -11.47 13.10
CA GLU A 264 -8.08 -10.87 13.83
C GLU A 264 -8.53 -10.28 15.17
N MET A 265 -9.66 -9.58 15.20
CA MET A 265 -10.28 -9.07 16.42
C MET A 265 -10.67 -10.22 17.38
N GLU A 266 -11.14 -11.35 16.86
CA GLU A 266 -11.44 -12.56 17.65
C GLU A 266 -10.18 -13.12 18.34
N GLN A 267 -8.97 -12.88 17.84
CA GLN A 267 -7.76 -13.30 18.57
C GLN A 267 -7.55 -12.55 19.90
N ILE A 268 -8.21 -11.40 20.07
CA ILE A 268 -8.21 -10.57 21.29
C ILE A 268 -9.48 -10.83 22.12
N GLY A 269 -10.65 -10.66 21.49
CA GLY A 269 -11.97 -10.81 22.09
C GLY A 269 -12.30 -9.79 23.19
N SER A 270 -13.60 -9.60 23.44
CA SER A 270 -14.11 -8.82 24.59
C SER A 270 -13.84 -9.55 25.92
N ASP A 271 -13.68 -8.80 27.01
CA ASP A 271 -13.47 -9.31 28.38
C ASP A 271 -14.06 -8.37 29.45
N GLU A 272 -13.74 -8.52 30.73
CA GLU A 272 -14.27 -7.69 31.82
C GLU A 272 -13.92 -6.18 31.73
N HIS A 273 -12.92 -5.80 30.93
CA HIS A 273 -12.44 -4.42 30.81
C HIS A 273 -12.62 -3.82 29.42
N LEU A 274 -12.76 -4.67 28.40
CA LEU A 274 -12.85 -4.28 26.99
C LEU A 274 -14.14 -4.83 26.35
N ASN A 275 -14.88 -3.97 25.66
CA ASN A 275 -15.86 -4.37 24.65
C ASN A 275 -15.25 -4.19 23.26
N ILE A 276 -15.38 -5.18 22.39
CA ILE A 276 -15.14 -5.06 20.96
C ILE A 276 -16.45 -5.41 20.26
N VAL A 277 -17.00 -4.46 19.50
CA VAL A 277 -18.31 -4.57 18.86
C VAL A 277 -18.19 -4.17 17.41
N VAL A 278 -18.69 -5.01 16.52
CA VAL A 278 -18.51 -4.86 15.07
C VAL A 278 -19.88 -4.83 14.41
N GLN A 279 -20.17 -3.83 13.59
CA GLN A 279 -21.23 -3.87 12.59
C GLN A 279 -20.57 -4.16 11.24
N ILE A 280 -20.91 -5.29 10.64
CA ILE A 280 -20.39 -5.75 9.35
C ILE A 280 -21.53 -5.91 8.36
N ASP A 281 -21.31 -5.47 7.12
CA ASP A 281 -22.22 -5.68 6.00
C ASP A 281 -21.53 -6.41 4.86
N ARG A 282 -22.24 -7.35 4.23
CA ARG A 282 -21.68 -8.25 3.22
C ARG A 282 -22.51 -8.22 1.96
N GLN A 283 -21.83 -8.11 0.82
CA GLN A 283 -22.42 -8.01 -0.50
C GLN A 283 -23.17 -9.27 -0.95
N LYS A 284 -23.93 -9.11 -2.04
CA LYS A 284 -24.59 -10.23 -2.73
C LYS A 284 -24.11 -10.38 -4.18
N GLY A 285 -23.20 -11.31 -4.43
CA GLY A 285 -22.87 -11.74 -5.80
C GLY A 285 -22.07 -10.75 -6.64
N ALA A 286 -21.39 -9.80 -6.00
CA ALA A 286 -20.56 -8.77 -6.63
C ALA A 286 -19.05 -9.13 -6.60
N ARG A 287 -18.21 -8.23 -7.12
CA ARG A 287 -16.76 -8.47 -7.22
C ARG A 287 -16.19 -8.49 -5.79
N GLY A 288 -15.58 -9.61 -5.42
CA GLY A 288 -15.04 -9.80 -4.06
C GLY A 288 -15.85 -10.77 -3.20
N ASP A 289 -17.03 -11.19 -3.68
CA ASP A 289 -17.92 -12.12 -2.98
C ASP A 289 -17.19 -13.40 -2.58
N THR A 290 -17.34 -13.79 -1.32
CA THR A 290 -16.64 -14.91 -0.72
C THR A 290 -17.54 -15.78 0.15
N ILE A 291 -17.29 -17.09 0.12
CA ILE A 291 -17.99 -18.07 0.96
C ILE A 291 -17.14 -18.54 2.15
N ALA A 292 -16.01 -17.87 2.40
CA ALA A 292 -15.03 -18.26 3.43
C ALA A 292 -15.68 -18.42 4.81
N ASP A 293 -16.64 -17.55 5.13
CA ASP A 293 -17.44 -17.59 6.35
C ASP A 293 -18.95 -17.79 6.07
N GLY A 294 -19.25 -18.76 5.20
CA GLY A 294 -20.62 -18.99 4.74
C GLY A 294 -21.11 -17.90 3.77
N ASN A 295 -22.34 -18.05 3.28
CA ASN A 295 -22.93 -17.20 2.23
C ASN A 295 -24.10 -16.36 2.77
N TRP A 296 -23.94 -15.83 3.98
CA TRP A 296 -24.89 -14.86 4.51
C TRP A 296 -24.62 -13.48 3.90
N ILE A 297 -25.67 -12.68 3.76
CA ILE A 297 -25.63 -11.34 3.15
C ILE A 297 -26.28 -10.32 4.09
N GLY A 298 -26.06 -9.04 3.80
CA GLY A 298 -26.61 -7.91 4.55
C GLY A 298 -25.91 -7.69 5.89
N THR A 299 -26.47 -6.80 6.70
CA THR A 299 -25.76 -6.22 7.84
C THR A 299 -26.03 -6.93 9.15
N ARG A 300 -24.97 -7.17 9.92
CA ARG A 300 -25.01 -7.83 11.24
C ARG A 300 -24.17 -7.09 12.26
N ARG A 301 -24.55 -7.23 13.52
CA ARG A 301 -23.77 -6.74 14.67
C ARG A 301 -23.28 -7.92 15.50
N TYR A 302 -22.00 -7.89 15.85
CA TYR A 302 -21.34 -8.90 16.65
C TYR A 302 -20.74 -8.27 17.92
N GLU A 303 -20.92 -8.95 19.05
CA GLU A 303 -19.99 -8.82 20.16
C GLU A 303 -18.85 -9.82 19.93
N VAL A 304 -17.64 -9.29 19.77
CA VAL A 304 -16.49 -10.12 19.44
C VAL A 304 -16.09 -10.93 20.67
N VAL A 305 -16.09 -12.26 20.53
CA VAL A 305 -15.59 -13.19 21.54
C VAL A 305 -14.26 -13.76 21.11
N LYS A 306 -13.46 -14.21 22.08
CA LYS A 306 -12.14 -14.74 21.76
C LYS A 306 -12.26 -16.07 21.03
N ASP A 307 -11.71 -16.14 19.82
CA ASP A 307 -11.64 -17.35 19.01
C ASP A 307 -10.31 -17.46 18.24
N ARG A 308 -9.99 -18.66 17.77
CA ARG A 308 -8.79 -18.95 16.97
C ARG A 308 -9.08 -19.73 15.69
N THR A 309 -10.35 -19.96 15.39
CA THR A 309 -10.73 -20.58 14.13
C THR A 309 -10.62 -19.55 13.00
N LYS A 310 -10.89 -19.99 11.76
CA LYS A 310 -10.92 -19.11 10.58
C LYS A 310 -12.35 -18.75 10.20
N LYS A 311 -13.29 -18.91 11.12
CA LYS A 311 -14.70 -18.65 10.95
C LYS A 311 -15.16 -17.73 12.05
N ILE A 312 -16.10 -16.86 11.75
CA ILE A 312 -16.64 -15.92 12.71
C ILE A 312 -17.40 -16.71 13.78
N ALA A 313 -16.82 -16.78 14.97
CA ALA A 313 -17.40 -17.42 16.15
C ALA A 313 -18.00 -16.39 17.13
N SER A 314 -17.87 -15.10 16.81
CA SER A 314 -18.39 -13.98 17.57
C SER A 314 -19.89 -14.08 17.80
N LYS A 315 -20.35 -13.54 18.93
CA LYS A 315 -21.76 -13.57 19.30
C LYS A 315 -22.54 -12.60 18.43
N LEU A 316 -23.38 -13.13 17.54
CA LEU A 316 -24.36 -12.34 16.77
C LEU A 316 -25.35 -11.69 17.75
N VAL A 317 -25.40 -10.36 17.78
CA VAL A 317 -26.25 -9.58 18.69
C VAL A 317 -27.40 -8.86 17.98
N MET A 318 -27.26 -8.53 16.70
CA MET A 318 -28.38 -8.05 15.88
C MET A 318 -28.17 -8.47 14.43
N ASN A 319 -29.26 -8.71 13.70
CA ASN A 319 -29.21 -8.95 12.26
C ASN A 319 -30.04 -7.89 11.55
N LEU A 320 -29.43 -6.80 11.09
CA LEU A 320 -30.16 -5.64 10.58
C LEU A 320 -30.75 -5.84 9.18
N GLY A 321 -30.43 -6.96 8.53
CA GLY A 321 -30.67 -7.18 7.10
C GLY A 321 -29.85 -6.21 6.25
N GLU A 322 -30.17 -6.11 4.96
CA GLU A 322 -29.48 -5.21 4.04
C GLU A 322 -29.56 -3.75 4.49
N ARG A 323 -28.42 -3.04 4.50
CA ARG A 323 -28.31 -1.62 4.89
C ARG A 323 -27.28 -0.94 4.02
N ASP A 324 -27.65 0.24 3.53
CA ASP A 324 -26.71 1.15 2.88
C ASP A 324 -25.72 1.72 3.90
N MET A 325 -24.55 1.08 4.04
CA MET A 325 -23.48 1.52 4.94
C MET A 325 -22.70 2.74 4.40
N GLY A 326 -23.07 3.23 3.21
CA GLY A 326 -22.74 4.58 2.73
C GLY A 326 -23.67 5.67 3.27
N ASP A 327 -24.81 5.33 3.88
CA ASP A 327 -25.73 6.28 4.52
C ASP A 327 -25.21 6.70 5.92
N ARG A 328 -25.06 8.00 6.11
CA ARG A 328 -24.70 8.62 7.39
C ARG A 328 -25.57 8.18 8.58
N LYS A 329 -26.84 7.82 8.32
CA LYS A 329 -27.78 7.37 9.37
C LYS A 329 -27.38 6.02 9.93
N GLU A 330 -26.80 5.14 9.13
CA GLU A 330 -26.40 3.81 9.59
C GLU A 330 -25.19 3.90 10.53
N LEU A 331 -24.21 4.76 10.22
CA LEU A 331 -23.11 5.06 11.14
C LEU A 331 -23.63 5.73 12.42
N ALA A 332 -24.50 6.74 12.31
CA ALA A 332 -25.08 7.42 13.47
C ALA A 332 -25.82 6.43 14.40
N GLY A 333 -26.64 5.56 13.81
CA GLY A 333 -27.39 4.55 14.53
C GLY A 333 -26.49 3.50 15.20
N PHE A 334 -25.40 3.10 14.54
CA PHE A 334 -24.41 2.19 15.12
C PHE A 334 -23.67 2.80 16.30
N LEU A 335 -23.19 4.04 16.15
CA LEU A 335 -22.46 4.74 17.22
C LEU A 335 -23.35 4.97 18.45
N GLN A 336 -24.57 5.46 18.23
CA GLN A 336 -25.52 5.68 19.33
C GLN A 336 -25.86 4.37 20.04
N TRP A 337 -26.21 3.33 19.28
CA TRP A 337 -26.52 2.02 19.85
C TRP A 337 -25.33 1.42 20.61
N GLY A 338 -24.12 1.53 20.05
CA GLY A 338 -22.90 0.99 20.65
C GLY A 338 -22.59 1.66 21.99
N VAL A 339 -22.73 2.98 22.07
CA VAL A 339 -22.53 3.76 23.31
C VAL A 339 -23.57 3.39 24.37
N GLU A 340 -24.85 3.29 23.99
CA GLU A 340 -25.96 2.99 24.92
C GLU A 340 -25.97 1.55 25.41
N THR A 341 -25.54 0.60 24.56
CA THR A 341 -25.57 -0.83 24.86
C THR A 341 -24.29 -1.29 25.55
N TYR A 342 -23.14 -0.75 25.14
CA TYR A 342 -21.80 -1.10 25.63
C TYR A 342 -21.12 0.13 26.26
N PRO A 343 -21.64 0.64 27.39
CA PRO A 343 -21.08 1.82 28.04
C PRO A 343 -19.63 1.59 28.47
N ALA A 344 -18.77 2.57 28.29
CA ALA A 344 -17.37 2.54 28.74
C ALA A 344 -16.86 3.91 29.21
N ASP A 345 -15.73 3.91 29.91
CA ASP A 345 -14.99 5.13 30.25
C ASP A 345 -14.43 5.82 29.00
N ARG A 346 -14.06 5.02 28.00
CA ARG A 346 -13.32 5.42 26.81
C ARG A 346 -13.82 4.71 25.56
N TYR A 347 -13.78 5.40 24.42
CA TYR A 347 -14.25 4.87 23.14
C TYR A 347 -13.23 5.01 22.02
N VAL A 348 -13.04 3.91 21.29
CA VAL A 348 -12.39 3.88 19.98
C VAL A 348 -13.46 3.59 18.94
N VAL A 349 -13.50 4.37 17.87
CA VAL A 349 -14.33 4.12 16.69
C VAL A 349 -13.41 3.82 15.52
N VAL A 350 -13.65 2.71 14.83
CA VAL A 350 -12.94 2.36 13.60
C VAL A 350 -13.94 2.38 12.45
N ILE A 351 -13.64 3.15 11.40
CA ILE A 351 -14.45 3.18 10.17
C ILE A 351 -13.58 2.56 9.09
N TRP A 352 -14.01 1.38 8.62
CA TRP A 352 -13.26 0.50 7.74
C TRP A 352 -13.94 0.42 6.39
N ASN A 353 -13.21 0.71 5.30
CA ASN A 353 -13.59 0.53 3.88
C ASN A 353 -12.48 1.11 2.97
N HIS A 354 -12.77 1.28 1.68
CA HIS A 354 -12.18 2.32 0.82
C HIS A 354 -12.32 3.73 1.41
N GLY A 355 -11.33 4.56 1.09
CA GLY A 355 -11.29 5.98 1.43
C GLY A 355 -10.80 6.80 0.24
N ALA A 356 -11.20 8.07 0.21
CA ALA A 356 -10.85 9.03 -0.83
C ALA A 356 -10.49 10.40 -0.24
N GLY A 357 -9.93 10.39 0.98
CA GLY A 357 -9.58 11.59 1.74
C GLY A 357 -10.81 12.47 2.03
N TRP A 358 -10.70 13.78 1.78
CA TRP A 358 -11.79 14.71 2.02
C TRP A 358 -13.08 14.38 1.23
N LYS A 359 -12.98 13.62 0.14
CA LYS A 359 -14.10 13.25 -0.73
C LYS A 359 -15.06 12.28 -0.06
N GLY A 360 -14.57 11.41 0.83
CA GLY A 360 -15.39 10.47 1.57
C GLY A 360 -14.72 9.14 1.90
N ILE A 361 -15.50 8.25 2.50
CA ILE A 361 -15.16 6.92 3.01
C ILE A 361 -16.41 6.03 3.01
N SER A 362 -16.26 4.72 3.20
CA SER A 362 -17.38 3.77 3.35
C SER A 362 -18.23 3.71 2.09
N SER A 363 -17.66 3.09 1.05
CA SER A 363 -18.34 2.80 -0.21
C SER A 363 -19.15 1.50 -0.10
N ASP A 364 -20.40 1.58 -0.54
CA ASP A 364 -21.38 0.50 -0.54
C ASP A 364 -21.78 0.24 -1.99
N ASP A 365 -21.43 -0.94 -2.51
CA ASP A 365 -21.57 -1.26 -3.94
C ASP A 365 -23.03 -1.53 -4.34
N ASP A 366 -23.86 -2.08 -3.45
CA ASP A 366 -25.29 -2.30 -3.75
C ASP A 366 -26.04 -0.97 -3.94
N SER A 367 -25.72 0.07 -3.16
CA SER A 367 -26.31 1.41 -3.29
C SER A 367 -25.53 2.34 -4.24
N GLY A 368 -24.24 2.08 -4.46
CA GLY A 368 -23.30 2.96 -5.15
C GLY A 368 -22.94 4.24 -4.37
N ARG A 369 -23.24 4.29 -3.06
CA ARG A 369 -23.02 5.47 -2.21
C ARG A 369 -21.68 5.38 -1.49
N MET A 370 -21.03 6.54 -1.33
CA MET A 370 -19.89 6.73 -0.44
C MET A 370 -20.22 7.85 0.54
N MET A 371 -19.90 7.66 1.82
CA MET A 371 -20.17 8.62 2.88
C MET A 371 -19.19 9.80 2.80
N SER A 372 -19.69 11.03 2.79
CA SER A 372 -18.82 12.22 2.80
C SER A 372 -18.23 12.49 4.20
N VAL A 373 -17.13 13.24 4.30
CA VAL A 373 -16.57 13.63 5.62
C VAL A 373 -17.55 14.45 6.47
N PRO A 374 -18.31 15.41 5.92
CA PRO A 374 -19.39 16.08 6.66
C PRO A 374 -20.48 15.13 7.18
N ASP A 375 -20.75 14.04 6.46
CA ASP A 375 -21.69 13.01 6.91
C ASP A 375 -21.16 12.19 8.08
N VAL A 376 -19.85 11.87 8.09
CA VAL A 376 -19.17 11.26 9.24
C VAL A 376 -19.26 12.17 10.47
N LEU A 377 -18.94 13.47 10.31
CA LEU A 377 -19.07 14.47 11.37
C LEU A 377 -20.51 14.51 11.91
N TRP A 378 -21.50 14.54 11.02
CA TRP A 378 -22.91 14.55 11.39
C TRP A 378 -23.28 13.30 12.20
N ALA A 379 -22.83 12.12 11.77
CA ALA A 379 -23.09 10.86 12.43
C ALA A 379 -22.48 10.80 13.84
N CYS A 380 -21.22 11.22 14.00
CA CYS A 380 -20.58 11.32 15.30
C CYS A 380 -21.31 12.31 16.22
N ARG A 381 -21.78 13.45 15.69
CA ARG A 381 -22.59 14.42 16.46
C ARG A 381 -23.87 13.83 17.02
N GLN A 382 -24.52 12.88 16.33
CA GLN A 382 -25.72 12.21 16.83
C GLN A 382 -25.44 11.33 18.06
N ALA A 383 -24.22 10.84 18.23
CA ALA A 383 -23.84 9.98 19.36
C ALA A 383 -23.41 10.77 20.61
N LEU A 384 -23.07 12.07 20.48
CA LEU A 384 -22.60 12.90 21.61
C LEU A 384 -23.59 12.97 22.79
N PRO A 385 -24.92 13.06 22.59
CA PRO A 385 -25.86 13.01 23.72
C PRO A 385 -25.79 11.71 24.51
N SER A 386 -25.55 10.58 23.85
CA SER A 386 -25.40 9.28 24.51
C SER A 386 -24.06 9.18 25.22
N LEU A 387 -22.98 9.71 24.62
CA LEU A 387 -21.68 9.85 25.29
C LEU A 387 -21.78 10.74 26.54
N ALA A 388 -22.51 11.87 26.46
CA ALA A 388 -22.72 12.77 27.59
C ALA A 388 -23.49 12.10 28.74
N LYS A 389 -24.42 11.17 28.45
CA LYS A 389 -25.10 10.38 29.46
C LYS A 389 -24.15 9.38 30.14
N VAL A 390 -23.29 8.71 29.35
CA VAL A 390 -22.35 7.71 29.87
C VAL A 390 -21.20 8.35 30.63
N ASN A 391 -20.58 9.39 30.07
CA ASN A 391 -19.46 10.11 30.65
C ASN A 391 -19.62 11.64 30.48
N PRO A 392 -20.36 12.31 31.39
CA PRO A 392 -20.64 13.76 31.27
C PRO A 392 -19.39 14.65 31.27
N ARG A 393 -18.26 14.16 31.78
CA ARG A 393 -17.00 14.93 31.85
C ARG A 393 -16.27 14.95 30.51
N HIS A 394 -16.58 14.03 29.61
CA HIS A 394 -15.93 13.91 28.32
C HIS A 394 -16.92 13.33 27.29
N PRO A 395 -17.81 14.17 26.72
CA PRO A 395 -18.82 13.73 25.76
C PRO A 395 -18.27 13.69 24.32
N LYS A 396 -17.11 13.06 24.10
CA LYS A 396 -16.50 12.84 22.77
C LYS A 396 -15.98 11.41 22.67
N PHE A 397 -15.65 10.97 21.45
CA PHE A 397 -14.86 9.76 21.25
C PHE A 397 -13.39 10.04 21.62
N ASP A 398 -12.69 9.07 22.19
CA ASP A 398 -11.27 9.26 22.51
C ASP A 398 -10.41 9.08 21.26
N ILE A 399 -10.74 8.10 20.42
CA ILE A 399 -10.02 7.83 19.17
C ILE A 399 -11.03 7.54 18.05
N ILE A 400 -10.86 8.18 16.90
CA ILE A 400 -11.40 7.71 15.62
C ILE A 400 -10.22 7.23 14.79
N ASP A 401 -10.30 6.01 14.27
CA ASP A 401 -9.34 5.44 13.33
C ASP A 401 -10.03 5.20 11.99
N PHE A 402 -9.43 5.73 10.93
CA PHE A 402 -9.80 5.39 9.57
C PHE A 402 -8.89 4.25 9.11
N ASP A 403 -9.47 3.07 9.02
CA ASP A 403 -8.86 1.92 8.34
C ASP A 403 -9.26 2.00 6.85
N ALA A 404 -8.75 3.05 6.21
CA ALA A 404 -9.14 3.48 4.88
C ALA A 404 -8.10 4.40 4.24
N CYS A 405 -8.02 4.31 2.91
CA CYS A 405 -7.07 5.06 2.09
C CYS A 405 -7.20 6.59 2.23
N LEU A 406 -6.07 7.30 2.24
CA LEU A 406 -5.95 8.75 2.02
C LEU A 406 -6.65 9.65 3.07
N MET A 407 -7.12 9.11 4.19
CA MET A 407 -7.85 9.87 5.21
C MET A 407 -6.97 10.78 6.09
N GLY A 408 -5.65 10.66 5.99
CA GLY A 408 -4.64 11.41 6.72
C GLY A 408 -4.46 12.84 6.22
N MET A 409 -5.54 13.63 6.27
CA MET A 409 -5.60 14.99 5.74
C MET A 409 -5.89 16.02 6.83
N LEU A 410 -5.32 17.22 6.70
CA LEU A 410 -5.64 18.37 7.55
C LEU A 410 -7.13 18.69 7.53
N GLU A 411 -7.77 18.60 6.36
CA GLU A 411 -9.19 18.85 6.20
C GLU A 411 -10.03 17.89 7.05
N VAL A 412 -9.73 16.59 6.96
CA VAL A 412 -10.44 15.55 7.73
C VAL A 412 -10.23 15.75 9.24
N ALA A 413 -8.99 16.00 9.65
CA ALA A 413 -8.66 16.29 11.05
C ALA A 413 -9.39 17.54 11.57
N TYR A 414 -9.49 18.59 10.75
CA TYR A 414 -10.19 19.81 11.13
C TYR A 414 -11.70 19.60 11.23
N GLU A 415 -12.34 18.88 10.30
CA GLU A 415 -13.78 18.59 10.37
C GLU A 415 -14.17 17.86 11.66
N LEU A 416 -13.33 16.91 12.12
CA LEU A 416 -13.66 16.01 13.24
C LEU A 416 -13.24 16.54 14.63
N ARG A 417 -12.64 17.73 14.71
CA ARG A 417 -12.05 18.28 15.97
C ARG A 417 -13.01 18.40 17.16
N ASP A 418 -14.31 18.54 16.88
CA ASP A 418 -15.33 18.69 17.91
C ASP A 418 -15.88 17.35 18.44
N VAL A 419 -15.60 16.23 17.76
CA VAL A 419 -16.23 14.93 18.08
C VAL A 419 -15.26 13.86 18.55
N THR A 420 -13.95 14.04 18.35
CA THR A 420 -12.91 13.13 18.84
C THR A 420 -11.69 13.86 19.38
N ASP A 421 -10.98 13.26 20.33
CA ASP A 421 -9.71 13.78 20.83
C ASP A 421 -8.54 13.43 19.90
N PHE A 422 -8.48 12.17 19.44
CA PHE A 422 -7.44 11.69 18.53
C PHE A 422 -8.03 11.15 17.25
N LEU A 423 -7.32 11.38 16.14
CA LEU A 423 -7.60 10.80 14.83
C LEU A 423 -6.40 9.95 14.41
N LEU A 424 -6.63 8.76 13.86
CA LEU A 424 -5.62 7.94 13.21
C LEU A 424 -6.01 7.76 11.75
N ALA A 425 -5.08 8.02 10.83
CA ALA A 425 -5.35 7.88 9.39
C ALA A 425 -4.05 7.84 8.56
N SER A 426 -4.15 7.24 7.36
CA SER A 426 -3.06 7.18 6.37
C SER A 426 -3.15 8.30 5.34
N GLU A 427 -2.02 8.92 5.00
CA GLU A 427 -1.91 9.86 3.88
C GLU A 427 -1.96 9.15 2.52
N GLU A 428 -1.56 7.87 2.50
CA GLU A 428 -1.51 6.99 1.34
C GLU A 428 -2.65 5.97 1.32
N THR A 429 -2.82 5.26 0.21
CA THR A 429 -3.62 4.03 0.16
C THR A 429 -3.11 2.98 1.16
N GLU A 430 -4.06 2.31 1.83
CA GLU A 430 -3.77 1.19 2.72
C GLU A 430 -3.91 -0.14 1.96
N PRO A 431 -3.05 -1.14 2.19
CA PRO A 431 -3.25 -2.48 1.63
C PRO A 431 -4.55 -3.09 2.15
N GLY A 432 -5.16 -3.99 1.36
CA GLY A 432 -6.45 -4.56 1.69
C GLY A 432 -6.53 -5.28 3.04
N GLN A 433 -5.41 -5.70 3.65
CA GLN A 433 -5.40 -6.28 5.01
C GLN A 433 -5.67 -5.27 6.14
N GLY A 434 -5.67 -3.96 5.86
CA GLY A 434 -6.01 -2.93 6.84
C GLY A 434 -5.18 -2.94 8.13
N MET A 435 -5.82 -2.51 9.22
CA MET A 435 -5.20 -2.47 10.55
C MET A 435 -4.90 -3.88 11.07
N PRO A 436 -3.70 -4.13 11.65
CA PRO A 436 -3.43 -5.40 12.33
C PRO A 436 -4.19 -5.41 13.67
N TYR A 437 -5.46 -5.82 13.67
CA TYR A 437 -6.37 -5.67 14.82
C TYR A 437 -5.86 -6.43 16.04
N GLN A 438 -5.20 -7.57 15.83
CA GLN A 438 -4.56 -8.30 16.92
C GLN A 438 -3.48 -7.45 17.61
N ASP A 439 -2.63 -6.76 16.84
CA ASP A 439 -1.50 -6.01 17.39
C ASP A 439 -1.93 -4.66 17.96
N THR A 440 -2.92 -4.02 17.34
CA THR A 440 -3.41 -2.68 17.69
C THR A 440 -4.35 -2.68 18.89
N LEU A 441 -5.11 -3.77 19.10
CA LEU A 441 -6.02 -3.92 20.25
C LEU A 441 -5.38 -4.62 21.44
N ARG A 442 -4.28 -5.35 21.27
CA ARG A 442 -3.53 -5.99 22.38
C ARG A 442 -3.22 -5.04 23.55
N PRO A 443 -2.76 -3.79 23.34
CA PRO A 443 -2.43 -2.88 24.45
C PRO A 443 -3.61 -2.59 25.39
N LEU A 444 -4.85 -2.59 24.89
CA LEU A 444 -6.06 -2.38 25.71
C LEU A 444 -6.30 -3.53 26.69
N LYS A 445 -5.90 -4.75 26.31
CA LYS A 445 -6.02 -5.95 27.13
C LYS A 445 -4.88 -6.05 28.13
N ASP A 446 -3.67 -5.73 27.70
CA ASP A 446 -2.47 -5.80 28.53
C ASP A 446 -2.44 -4.70 29.60
N ASP A 447 -2.95 -3.50 29.27
CA ASP A 447 -3.10 -2.37 30.20
C ASP A 447 -4.42 -1.62 29.96
N PRO A 448 -5.50 -1.97 30.67
CA PRO A 448 -6.78 -1.25 30.58
C PRO A 448 -6.71 0.23 31.02
N THR A 449 -5.62 0.65 31.68
CA THR A 449 -5.41 2.03 32.12
C THR A 449 -4.64 2.88 31.12
N ILE A 450 -4.21 2.30 29.99
CA ILE A 450 -3.52 3.00 28.91
C ILE A 450 -4.30 4.26 28.53
N THR A 451 -3.59 5.38 28.34
CA THR A 451 -4.25 6.63 27.93
C THR A 451 -4.54 6.62 26.42
N PRO A 452 -5.56 7.36 25.93
CA PRO A 452 -5.83 7.47 24.51
C PRO A 452 -4.61 7.88 23.67
N ARG A 453 -3.81 8.82 24.18
CA ARG A 453 -2.57 9.25 23.52
C ARG A 453 -1.54 8.11 23.40
N GLN A 454 -1.36 7.31 24.45
CA GLN A 454 -0.43 6.18 24.43
C GLN A 454 -0.92 5.08 23.49
N LEU A 455 -2.23 4.80 23.51
CA LEU A 455 -2.85 3.85 22.60
C LEU A 455 -2.70 4.28 21.14
N ALA A 456 -2.97 5.54 20.81
CA ALA A 456 -2.78 6.08 19.46
C ALA A 456 -1.34 5.86 18.95
N LYS A 457 -0.33 6.15 19.78
CA LYS A 457 1.08 5.88 19.43
C LYS A 457 1.36 4.39 19.21
N ALA A 458 0.80 3.53 20.06
CA ALA A 458 0.96 2.09 19.95
C ALA A 458 0.34 1.54 18.66
N MET A 459 -0.85 2.03 18.30
CA MET A 459 -1.56 1.65 17.07
C MET A 459 -0.77 2.04 15.81
N ILE A 460 -0.26 3.28 15.72
CA ILE A 460 0.60 3.70 14.59
C ILE A 460 1.86 2.84 14.51
N SER A 461 2.49 2.59 15.66
CA SER A 461 3.68 1.73 15.73
C SER A 461 3.40 0.30 15.27
N ALA A 462 2.25 -0.27 15.65
CA ALA A 462 1.83 -1.61 15.27
C ALA A 462 1.56 -1.71 13.77
N TYR A 463 0.81 -0.76 13.21
CA TYR A 463 0.52 -0.69 11.78
C TYR A 463 1.77 -0.63 10.91
N VAL A 464 2.67 0.31 11.17
CA VAL A 464 3.88 0.48 10.34
C VAL A 464 4.79 -0.75 10.43
N LYS A 465 4.87 -1.39 11.61
CA LYS A 465 5.66 -2.62 11.81
C LYS A 465 5.02 -3.85 11.18
N SER A 466 3.69 -3.94 11.10
CA SER A 466 3.02 -5.08 10.49
C SER A 466 3.27 -5.18 8.98
N TYR A 467 3.48 -4.03 8.33
CA TYR A 467 3.79 -3.94 6.90
C TYR A 467 5.27 -3.85 6.55
N ALA A 468 6.16 -3.81 7.55
CA ALA A 468 7.58 -4.06 7.36
C ALA A 468 7.83 -5.53 6.98
N THR A 469 8.94 -5.86 6.32
CA THR A 469 9.27 -7.24 5.89
C THR A 469 9.20 -8.21 7.07
N GLY A 470 8.34 -9.24 6.96
CA GLY A 470 8.13 -10.23 8.01
C GLY A 470 7.23 -9.77 9.15
N GLY A 471 6.58 -8.60 9.03
CA GLY A 471 5.52 -8.16 9.93
C GLY A 471 4.22 -8.97 9.75
N SER A 472 3.29 -8.80 10.69
CA SER A 472 2.04 -9.57 10.78
C SER A 472 1.14 -9.47 9.56
N GLN A 473 1.17 -8.35 8.82
CA GLN A 473 0.39 -8.16 7.59
C GLN A 473 1.14 -8.52 6.30
N THR A 474 2.38 -9.03 6.41
CA THR A 474 3.13 -9.52 5.25
C THR A 474 2.69 -10.91 4.82
N THR A 475 2.72 -11.17 3.52
CA THR A 475 2.42 -12.48 2.92
C THR A 475 3.56 -12.93 2.02
N ARG A 476 3.52 -14.18 1.53
CA ARG A 476 4.50 -14.65 0.53
C ARG A 476 4.57 -13.75 -0.72
N ARG A 477 3.45 -13.09 -1.05
CA ARG A 477 3.33 -12.14 -2.17
C ARG A 477 3.69 -10.73 -1.75
N ILE A 478 3.26 -10.31 -0.56
CA ILE A 478 3.48 -8.97 0.00
C ILE A 478 4.64 -9.08 0.99
N LYS A 479 5.88 -8.97 0.51
CA LYS A 479 7.12 -9.10 1.30
C LYS A 479 7.48 -7.79 2.03
N GLY A 480 6.47 -7.03 2.44
CA GLY A 480 6.53 -5.62 2.82
C GLY A 480 5.70 -4.76 1.86
N ALA A 481 5.06 -3.71 2.37
CA ALA A 481 4.24 -2.79 1.60
C ALA A 481 4.61 -1.33 1.91
N SER A 482 4.51 -0.46 0.92
CA SER A 482 4.64 0.99 1.07
C SER A 482 3.37 1.53 1.74
N VAL A 483 3.47 1.97 3.00
CA VAL A 483 2.35 2.45 3.80
C VAL A 483 2.74 3.69 4.59
N THR A 484 1.76 4.49 4.98
CA THR A 484 1.86 5.60 5.93
C THR A 484 0.77 5.44 6.99
N LYS A 485 0.98 5.92 8.21
CA LYS A 485 -0.12 6.19 9.14
C LYS A 485 0.34 7.19 10.19
N ALA A 486 -0.56 8.07 10.61
CA ALA A 486 -0.28 9.07 11.62
C ALA A 486 -1.42 9.20 12.62
N ALA A 487 -1.08 9.66 13.83
CA ALA A 487 -1.99 9.99 14.91
C ALA A 487 -1.96 11.49 15.19
N TYR A 488 -3.13 12.11 15.16
CA TYR A 488 -3.36 13.53 15.38
C TYR A 488 -4.02 13.75 16.74
N ASP A 489 -3.61 14.79 17.46
CA ASP A 489 -4.30 15.38 18.59
C ASP A 489 -5.13 16.56 18.10
N LEU A 490 -6.45 16.34 18.00
CA LEU A 490 -7.34 17.32 17.39
C LEU A 490 -7.57 18.55 18.25
N SER A 491 -7.24 18.50 19.55
CA SER A 491 -7.26 19.69 20.40
C SER A 491 -6.22 20.75 19.99
N ARG A 492 -5.32 20.40 19.05
CA ARG A 492 -4.21 21.23 18.59
C ARG A 492 -4.22 21.46 17.08
N ILE A 493 -5.29 21.08 16.39
CA ILE A 493 -5.35 21.20 14.93
C ILE A 493 -5.65 22.64 14.46
N GLU A 494 -6.37 23.43 15.26
CA GLU A 494 -6.79 24.79 14.88
C GLU A 494 -5.61 25.75 14.63
N PRO A 495 -4.54 25.79 15.45
CA PRO A 495 -3.37 26.62 15.15
C PRO A 495 -2.70 26.25 13.81
N LEU A 496 -2.73 24.98 13.42
CA LEU A 496 -2.20 24.56 12.12
C LEU A 496 -3.11 25.04 10.98
N ALA A 497 -4.43 24.90 11.13
CA ALA A 497 -5.39 25.39 10.15
C ALA A 497 -5.32 26.92 9.96
N ASP A 498 -5.15 27.69 11.03
CA ASP A 498 -4.96 29.15 10.95
C ASP A 498 -3.69 29.51 10.16
N LEU A 499 -2.56 28.85 10.47
CA LEU A 499 -1.30 29.08 9.74
C LEU A 499 -1.43 28.71 8.25
N VAL A 500 -2.10 27.60 7.94
CA VAL A 500 -2.34 27.19 6.54
C VAL A 500 -3.29 28.16 5.84
N GLY A 501 -4.32 28.67 6.52
CA GLY A 501 -5.19 29.72 5.99
C GLY A 501 -4.43 31.00 5.67
N ARG A 502 -3.56 31.44 6.58
CA ARG A 502 -2.66 32.59 6.34
C ARG A 502 -1.68 32.33 5.20
N LEU A 503 -1.17 31.10 5.09
CA LEU A 503 -0.31 30.70 3.98
C LEU A 503 -1.07 30.79 2.65
N GLY A 504 -2.29 30.27 2.59
CA GLY A 504 -3.19 30.38 1.42
C GLY A 504 -3.44 31.84 1.03
N ALA A 505 -3.78 32.71 1.98
CA ALA A 505 -3.97 34.14 1.73
C ALA A 505 -2.71 34.82 1.16
N SER A 506 -1.54 34.54 1.75
CA SER A 506 -0.27 35.11 1.30
C SER A 506 0.10 34.60 -0.09
N LEU A 507 -0.04 33.31 -0.36
CA LEU A 507 0.24 32.72 -1.68
C LEU A 507 -0.74 33.23 -2.74
N SER A 508 -2.02 33.37 -2.42
CA SER A 508 -3.03 33.93 -3.32
C SER A 508 -2.72 35.40 -3.67
N THR A 509 -2.25 36.20 -2.71
CA THR A 509 -1.82 37.59 -2.96
C THR A 509 -0.57 37.65 -3.83
N ASN A 510 0.35 36.68 -3.67
CA ASN A 510 1.65 36.62 -4.35
C ASN A 510 1.71 35.59 -5.49
N HIS A 511 0.55 35.24 -6.05
CA HIS A 511 0.38 34.09 -6.95
C HIS A 511 1.34 34.12 -8.15
N ALA A 512 1.56 35.30 -8.74
CA ALA A 512 2.50 35.51 -9.85
C ALA A 512 3.96 35.30 -9.45
N ALA A 513 4.36 35.75 -8.25
CA ALA A 513 5.71 35.58 -7.74
C ALA A 513 6.04 34.11 -7.51
N TYR A 514 5.12 33.39 -6.85
CA TYR A 514 5.24 31.95 -6.60
C TYR A 514 5.33 31.14 -7.91
N THR A 515 4.48 31.44 -8.89
CA THR A 515 4.46 30.72 -10.18
C THR A 515 5.82 30.76 -10.89
N ARG A 516 6.47 31.92 -10.92
CA ARG A 516 7.78 32.08 -11.58
C ARG A 516 8.87 31.29 -10.87
N MET A 517 8.77 31.12 -9.56
CA MET A 517 9.73 30.36 -8.76
C MET A 517 9.67 28.85 -9.07
N LEU A 518 8.56 28.36 -9.61
CA LEU A 518 8.33 26.95 -9.92
C LEU A 518 8.92 26.54 -11.28
N VAL A 519 9.28 27.55 -12.09
CA VAL A 519 9.95 27.44 -13.38
C VAL A 519 11.48 27.67 -13.24
N ASP A 520 11.97 28.17 -12.09
CA ASP A 520 13.34 28.70 -11.94
C ASP A 520 14.20 28.04 -10.82
N GLU A 521 13.88 26.84 -10.34
CA GLU A 521 14.69 26.23 -9.26
C GLU A 521 14.75 24.69 -9.28
N TYR A 522 15.47 24.12 -10.26
CA TYR A 522 15.75 22.67 -10.39
C TYR A 522 14.54 21.73 -10.18
N GLY A 523 13.30 22.22 -10.34
CA GLY A 523 12.07 21.47 -10.14
C GLY A 523 11.84 20.99 -8.71
N VAL A 524 12.51 21.57 -7.70
CA VAL A 524 12.45 21.09 -6.31
C VAL A 524 11.01 21.03 -5.80
N PHE A 525 10.26 22.10 -6.03
CA PHE A 525 8.85 22.19 -5.65
C PHE A 525 7.94 21.33 -6.53
N ALA A 526 8.27 21.10 -7.80
CA ALA A 526 7.51 20.18 -8.65
C ALA A 526 7.56 18.73 -8.12
N ARG A 527 8.56 18.41 -7.29
CA ARG A 527 8.78 17.07 -6.72
C ARG A 527 8.22 16.92 -5.31
N ILE A 528 7.24 17.72 -4.89
CA ILE A 528 6.54 17.52 -3.61
C ILE A 528 5.99 16.10 -3.50
N ARG A 529 6.02 15.54 -2.30
CA ARG A 529 5.42 14.25 -2.01
C ARG A 529 3.92 14.33 -2.26
N ARG A 530 3.49 13.70 -3.36
CA ARG A 530 2.09 13.38 -3.64
C ARG A 530 1.81 11.94 -3.21
N TYR A 531 0.55 11.62 -2.99
CA TYR A 531 0.07 10.26 -2.68
C TYR A 531 -0.64 9.67 -3.89
N ASN A 532 -1.22 8.47 -3.77
CA ASN A 532 -1.88 7.80 -4.89
C ASN A 532 -2.98 8.64 -5.56
N ASP A 533 -3.62 9.55 -4.80
CA ASP A 533 -4.35 10.65 -5.40
C ASP A 533 -3.41 11.85 -5.53
N ASP A 534 -3.02 12.15 -6.77
CA ASP A 534 -2.09 13.23 -7.06
C ASP A 534 -2.59 14.59 -6.56
N SER A 535 -3.88 14.77 -6.27
CA SER A 535 -4.36 16.02 -5.68
C SER A 535 -4.06 16.17 -4.18
N PHE A 536 -3.48 15.16 -3.52
CA PHE A 536 -3.10 15.20 -2.12
C PHE A 536 -1.58 15.25 -1.98
N VAL A 537 -1.11 16.24 -1.21
CA VAL A 537 0.33 16.47 -1.01
C VAL A 537 0.67 16.47 0.47
N ASP A 538 1.86 16.02 0.82
CA ASP A 538 2.37 16.17 2.18
C ASP A 538 2.55 17.66 2.52
N LEU A 539 1.90 18.12 3.58
CA LEU A 539 1.89 19.53 3.96
C LEU A 539 3.27 20.00 4.45
N HIS A 540 3.99 19.16 5.18
CA HIS A 540 5.30 19.52 5.71
C HIS A 540 6.33 19.61 4.57
N ASP A 541 6.36 18.63 3.66
CA ASP A 541 7.22 18.62 2.48
C ASP A 541 6.86 19.76 1.52
N PHE A 542 5.57 20.06 1.32
CA PHE A 542 5.09 21.22 0.58
C PHE A 542 5.71 22.51 1.13
N VAL A 543 5.59 22.75 2.44
CA VAL A 543 6.11 23.97 3.08
C VAL A 543 7.64 23.97 3.08
N GLN A 544 8.28 22.84 3.35
CA GLN A 544 9.74 22.76 3.35
C GLN A 544 10.32 23.09 1.99
N LYS A 545 9.73 22.58 0.90
CA LYS A 545 10.12 22.91 -0.48
C LYS A 545 9.74 24.34 -0.85
N LEU A 546 8.64 24.88 -0.33
CA LEU A 546 8.32 26.29 -0.50
C LEU A 546 9.44 27.18 0.07
N LEU A 547 9.98 26.82 1.24
CA LEU A 547 10.99 27.60 1.94
C LEU A 547 12.38 27.54 1.30
N THR A 548 12.67 26.55 0.44
CA THR A 548 13.95 26.53 -0.31
C THR A 548 14.02 27.63 -1.35
N ILE A 549 12.88 28.15 -1.78
CA ILE A 549 12.78 29.19 -2.80
C ILE A 549 13.42 30.48 -2.30
N GLU A 550 14.50 30.91 -2.97
CA GLU A 550 15.30 32.08 -2.56
C GLU A 550 14.46 33.38 -2.48
N ARG A 551 13.62 33.63 -3.50
CA ARG A 551 12.85 34.87 -3.66
C ARG A 551 11.48 34.87 -2.99
N LEU A 552 11.17 33.90 -2.13
CA LEU A 552 9.88 33.80 -1.45
C LEU A 552 9.57 35.08 -0.63
N PRO A 553 8.36 35.67 -0.71
CA PRO A 553 7.99 36.83 0.10
C PRO A 553 8.23 36.59 1.59
N ALA A 554 8.74 37.61 2.30
CA ALA A 554 9.14 37.49 3.70
C ALA A 554 8.00 37.01 4.61
N GLU A 555 6.78 37.52 4.42
CA GLU A 555 5.60 37.07 5.16
C GLU A 555 5.30 35.58 4.91
N THR A 556 5.30 35.14 3.65
CA THR A 556 5.11 33.72 3.29
C THR A 556 6.18 32.83 3.93
N ARG A 557 7.45 33.29 3.94
CA ARG A 557 8.55 32.58 4.59
C ARG A 557 8.30 32.42 6.09
N THR A 558 7.95 33.51 6.78
CA THR A 558 7.66 33.47 8.22
C THR A 558 6.49 32.55 8.55
N ILE A 559 5.43 32.54 7.73
CA ILE A 559 4.29 31.63 7.93
C ILE A 559 4.74 30.17 7.73
N GLY A 560 5.51 29.88 6.68
CA GLY A 560 6.03 28.53 6.43
C GLY A 560 6.93 28.03 7.55
N GLU A 561 7.85 28.87 8.05
CA GLU A 561 8.71 28.54 9.19
C GLU A 561 7.89 28.24 10.46
N ALA A 562 6.79 28.97 10.69
CA ALA A 562 5.88 28.72 11.80
C ALA A 562 5.13 27.39 11.67
N ILE A 563 4.71 26.99 10.46
CA ILE A 563 4.09 25.67 10.22
C ILE A 563 5.07 24.55 10.55
N ILE A 564 6.32 24.64 10.05
CA ILE A 564 7.36 23.65 10.33
C ILE A 564 7.69 23.57 11.81
N ALA A 565 7.76 24.72 12.50
CA ALA A 565 8.01 24.76 13.93
C ALA A 565 6.86 24.13 14.74
N LEU A 566 5.60 24.37 14.35
CA LEU A 566 4.41 23.82 14.99
C LEU A 566 4.32 22.30 14.82
N LEU A 567 4.46 21.81 13.59
CA LEU A 567 4.47 20.37 13.31
C LEU A 567 5.66 19.70 14.00
N GLY A 568 6.83 20.35 13.92
CA GLY A 568 8.10 19.88 14.44
C GLY A 568 8.85 18.98 13.45
N TYR A 569 10.17 18.93 13.59
CA TYR A 569 10.98 18.00 12.81
C TYR A 569 10.95 16.60 13.42
N PRO A 570 10.73 15.56 12.60
CA PRO A 570 10.71 14.19 13.09
C PRO A 570 12.05 13.79 13.72
N ARG A 571 12.03 13.48 15.02
CA ARG A 571 13.16 12.85 15.70
C ARG A 571 13.10 11.36 15.47
N LEU A 572 13.95 10.93 14.55
CA LEU A 572 14.08 9.56 14.10
C LEU A 572 14.78 8.68 15.16
N GLU A 573 14.02 7.84 15.88
CA GLU A 573 14.56 6.97 16.94
C GLU A 573 14.81 5.51 16.51
N ASP A 574 14.30 5.08 15.35
CA ASP A 574 14.40 3.67 14.91
C ASP A 574 15.78 3.22 14.43
N ARG A 575 15.91 1.89 14.34
CA ARG A 575 17.08 1.19 13.82
C ARG A 575 17.25 1.39 12.31
N LEU A 576 18.50 1.41 11.88
CA LEU A 576 18.87 1.16 10.49
C LEU A 576 18.79 -0.35 10.23
N ALA A 577 18.24 -0.73 9.09
CA ALA A 577 18.11 -2.13 8.66
C ALA A 577 18.96 -2.44 7.40
N GLN A 578 19.26 -1.41 6.60
CA GLN A 578 20.06 -1.49 5.39
C GLN A 578 21.39 -0.74 5.57
N PRO A 579 22.46 -1.16 4.88
CA PRO A 579 23.73 -0.46 4.91
C PRO A 579 23.62 0.99 4.44
N ILE A 580 24.35 1.89 5.10
CA ILE A 580 24.57 3.25 4.63
C ILE A 580 25.63 3.24 3.55
N VAL A 581 25.32 3.79 2.38
CA VAL A 581 26.29 4.01 1.30
C VAL A 581 26.67 5.49 1.30
N ILE A 582 27.95 5.76 1.54
CA ILE A 582 28.55 7.10 1.45
C ILE A 582 29.29 7.15 0.13
N ALA A 583 28.88 8.03 -0.79
CA ALA A 583 29.48 8.18 -2.10
C ALA A 583 30.09 9.59 -2.30
N ARG A 584 31.19 9.68 -3.04
CA ARG A 584 31.81 10.95 -3.46
C ARG A 584 32.50 10.81 -4.82
N ARG A 585 32.59 11.93 -5.53
CA ARG A 585 33.41 12.06 -6.76
C ARG A 585 34.92 12.21 -6.53
N SER A 586 35.39 12.02 -5.30
CA SER A 586 36.80 12.17 -4.95
C SER A 586 37.19 11.11 -3.92
N PRO A 587 38.41 10.56 -3.96
CA PRO A 587 38.87 9.62 -2.95
C PRO A 587 38.95 10.31 -1.58
N GLY A 588 38.96 9.50 -0.53
CA GLY A 588 39.03 9.99 0.84
C GLY A 588 38.82 8.90 1.86
N LEU A 589 38.97 9.27 3.13
CA LEU A 589 38.80 8.38 4.27
C LEU A 589 37.56 8.79 5.05
N VAL A 590 36.59 7.88 5.18
CA VAL A 590 35.39 8.11 6.00
C VAL A 590 35.76 7.83 7.44
N ILE A 591 35.77 8.88 8.28
CA ILE A 591 35.87 8.73 9.72
C ILE A 591 34.47 8.71 10.30
N TRP A 592 34.13 7.64 11.02
CA TRP A 592 32.76 7.44 11.48
C TRP A 592 32.66 6.80 12.86
N GLY A 593 31.56 7.13 13.52
CA GLY A 593 31.02 6.50 14.71
C GLY A 593 29.55 6.14 14.48
N TYR A 594 28.94 5.51 15.48
CA TYR A 594 27.50 5.18 15.46
C TYR A 594 26.81 5.75 16.69
N ASN A 595 25.49 5.99 16.62
CA ASN A 595 24.66 6.41 17.76
C ASN A 595 25.26 7.56 18.59
N GLY A 596 25.60 8.68 17.97
CA GLY A 596 26.24 9.81 18.64
C GLY A 596 27.75 9.62 18.84
N TRP A 597 28.47 9.27 17.76
CA TRP A 597 29.94 9.14 17.75
C TRP A 597 30.51 8.12 18.76
N LYS A 598 29.79 7.02 19.00
CA LYS A 598 30.31 5.85 19.71
C LYS A 598 31.25 5.04 18.82
N THR A 599 32.16 4.28 19.45
CA THR A 599 33.13 3.42 18.78
C THR A 599 32.45 2.27 18.06
N PRO A 600 32.44 2.21 16.71
CA PRO A 600 31.75 1.13 16.01
C PRO A 600 32.29 -0.24 16.40
N PRO A 601 31.45 -1.21 16.77
CA PRO A 601 31.90 -2.55 17.11
C PRO A 601 32.30 -3.34 15.86
N LYS A 602 33.08 -4.42 16.03
CA LYS A 602 33.80 -5.08 14.91
C LYS A 602 32.85 -5.64 13.85
N GLU A 603 31.65 -6.01 14.26
CA GLU A 603 30.65 -6.73 13.45
C GLU A 603 30.02 -5.85 12.36
N ILE A 604 30.04 -4.53 12.53
CA ILE A 604 29.48 -3.57 11.56
C ILE A 604 30.55 -2.83 10.76
N ARG A 605 31.84 -3.13 10.98
CA ARG A 605 32.95 -2.48 10.30
C ARG A 605 33.14 -3.08 8.90
N PRO A 606 33.08 -2.27 7.83
CA PRO A 606 33.38 -2.74 6.48
C PRO A 606 34.82 -3.26 6.36
N PRO A 607 35.13 -4.05 5.31
CA PRO A 607 36.50 -4.43 4.99
C PRO A 607 37.44 -3.22 4.91
N LYS A 608 38.72 -3.39 5.28
CA LYS A 608 39.75 -2.33 5.30
C LYS A 608 39.49 -1.18 6.29
N THR A 609 38.55 -1.35 7.22
CA THR A 609 38.32 -0.40 8.32
C THR A 609 39.39 -0.52 9.40
N THR A 610 39.95 0.61 9.82
CA THR A 610 40.93 0.70 10.92
C THR A 610 40.38 1.53 12.07
N ILE A 611 40.89 1.34 13.29
CA ILE A 611 40.55 2.22 14.42
C ILE A 611 41.29 3.54 14.24
N TYR A 612 40.54 4.64 14.36
CA TYR A 612 41.03 6.00 14.24
C TYR A 612 40.96 6.71 15.59
N HIS A 613 42.09 7.25 16.04
CA HIS A 613 42.25 7.92 17.34
C HIS A 613 41.63 7.16 18.53
N SER A 614 41.79 5.83 18.54
CA SER A 614 41.33 4.93 19.60
C SER A 614 39.82 4.90 19.86
N ARG A 615 39.02 5.66 19.11
CA ARG A 615 37.57 5.86 19.36
C ARG A 615 36.72 5.72 18.10
N PHE A 616 37.19 6.10 16.93
CA PHE A 616 36.37 6.06 15.71
C PHE A 616 36.85 4.96 14.77
N CYS A 617 36.10 4.73 13.70
CA CYS A 617 36.53 3.88 12.59
C CYS A 617 36.90 4.75 11.39
N ALA A 618 37.98 4.38 10.72
CA ALA A 618 38.40 4.94 9.45
C ALA A 618 38.20 3.88 8.36
N THR A 619 37.28 4.14 7.44
CA THR A 619 37.00 3.25 6.30
C THR A 619 37.33 3.99 5.01
N PRO A 620 38.23 3.47 4.16
CA PRO A 620 38.57 4.11 2.90
C PRO A 620 37.37 4.07 1.95
N LEU A 621 37.11 5.18 1.26
CA LEU A 621 36.23 5.15 0.10
C LEU A 621 36.88 4.27 -0.98
N THR A 622 36.12 3.33 -1.52
CA THR A 622 36.57 2.37 -2.53
C THR A 622 35.95 2.75 -3.87
N GLY A 623 36.76 2.80 -4.92
CA GLY A 623 36.32 3.23 -6.25
C GLY A 623 37.44 3.98 -7.00
N PRO A 624 37.08 4.77 -8.02
CA PRO A 624 35.70 5.05 -8.42
C PRO A 624 35.03 3.79 -9.00
N ASP A 625 33.73 3.66 -8.80
CA ASP A 625 32.89 2.70 -9.51
C ASP A 625 32.58 3.18 -10.93
N ASP A 626 31.77 2.41 -11.66
CA ASP A 626 31.41 2.67 -13.06
C ASP A 626 30.65 4.01 -13.25
N GLN A 627 30.26 4.69 -12.15
CA GLN A 627 29.60 5.99 -12.13
C GLN A 627 30.54 7.14 -11.71
N GLY A 628 31.85 6.86 -11.58
CA GLY A 628 32.84 7.84 -11.14
C GLY A 628 32.81 8.11 -9.64
N GLU A 629 32.12 7.28 -8.85
CA GLU A 629 31.92 7.50 -7.43
C GLU A 629 32.80 6.57 -6.58
N TYR A 630 33.52 7.15 -5.64
CA TYR A 630 34.16 6.43 -4.56
C TYR A 630 33.13 6.19 -3.47
N THR A 631 32.90 4.93 -3.11
CA THR A 631 31.84 4.53 -2.17
C THR A 631 32.39 3.84 -0.93
N CYS A 632 31.72 4.05 0.19
CA CYS A 632 31.94 3.33 1.44
C CYS A 632 30.59 2.84 1.93
N ARG A 633 30.43 1.50 2.01
CA ARG A 633 29.21 0.86 2.48
C ARG A 633 29.39 0.41 3.93
N ILE A 634 28.67 1.04 4.85
CA ILE A 634 28.69 0.77 6.30
C ILE A 634 27.44 -0.03 6.66
N GLY A 635 27.61 -1.25 7.20
CA GLY A 635 26.53 -2.22 7.45
C GLY A 635 26.75 -3.54 6.70
N PRO A 636 25.78 -4.49 6.70
CA PRO A 636 24.41 -4.40 7.24
C PRO A 636 24.35 -4.26 8.75
N PHE A 637 23.23 -3.72 9.23
CA PHE A 637 23.04 -3.43 10.64
C PHE A 637 22.20 -4.53 11.29
N THR A 638 22.76 -5.12 12.34
CA THR A 638 22.09 -6.01 13.27
C THR A 638 22.19 -5.42 14.69
N THR A 639 21.64 -6.09 15.69
CA THR A 639 21.90 -5.70 17.10
C THR A 639 23.39 -5.80 17.37
N VAL A 640 23.99 -4.72 17.86
CA VAL A 640 25.42 -4.66 18.19
C VAL A 640 25.63 -4.62 19.69
N VAL A 641 26.82 -5.05 20.15
CA VAL A 641 27.24 -4.87 21.55
C VAL A 641 28.17 -3.68 21.61
N ASP A 642 27.78 -2.65 22.36
CA ASP A 642 28.62 -1.47 22.59
C ASP A 642 29.97 -1.92 23.18
N PRO A 643 31.11 -1.59 22.54
CA PRO A 643 32.40 -2.10 22.97
C PRO A 643 32.84 -1.52 24.33
N VAL A 644 32.26 -0.40 24.76
CA VAL A 644 32.54 0.29 26.03
C VAL A 644 31.48 -0.08 27.08
N ALA A 645 30.21 0.16 26.80
CA ALA A 645 29.11 -0.04 27.76
C ALA A 645 28.70 -1.51 27.93
N LYS A 646 29.14 -2.41 27.02
CA LYS A 646 28.81 -3.85 27.00
C LYS A 646 27.31 -4.16 26.95
N GLN A 647 26.50 -3.22 26.47
CA GLN A 647 25.05 -3.39 26.30
C GLN A 647 24.70 -3.66 24.84
N ARG A 648 23.64 -4.44 24.62
CA ARG A 648 23.06 -4.64 23.28
C ARG A 648 22.26 -3.41 22.90
N GLU A 649 22.56 -2.84 21.73
CA GLU A 649 21.82 -1.72 21.18
C GLU A 649 21.68 -1.83 19.66
N PHE A 650 20.71 -1.11 19.10
CA PHE A 650 20.53 -1.01 17.66
C PHE A 650 21.31 0.16 17.10
N VAL A 651 21.85 0.02 15.90
CA VAL A 651 22.40 1.15 15.15
C VAL A 651 21.23 2.00 14.64
N ARG A 652 21.14 3.27 15.06
CA ARG A 652 20.06 4.23 14.71
C ARG A 652 20.51 5.26 13.67
N GLU A 653 21.80 5.56 13.66
CA GLU A 653 22.45 6.51 12.77
C GLU A 653 23.96 6.21 12.65
N ILE A 654 24.55 6.67 11.55
CA ILE A 654 26.01 6.75 11.37
C ILE A 654 26.42 8.22 11.37
N ASN A 655 27.26 8.61 12.31
CA ASN A 655 27.86 9.93 12.32
C ASN A 655 29.23 9.84 11.64
N PHE A 656 29.51 10.69 10.67
CA PHE A 656 30.74 10.62 9.90
C PHE A 656 31.22 11.97 9.40
N TYR A 657 32.51 12.08 9.12
CA TYR A 657 33.10 13.14 8.31
C TYR A 657 34.10 12.51 7.36
N ILE A 658 34.48 13.25 6.32
CA ILE A 658 35.39 12.73 5.29
C ILE A 658 36.70 13.51 5.37
N LEU A 659 37.80 12.78 5.46
CA LEU A 659 39.14 13.34 5.24
C LEU A 659 39.46 13.26 3.75
N THR A 660 39.76 14.40 3.16
CA THR A 660 40.27 14.48 1.79
C THR A 660 41.72 13.95 1.72
N PRO A 661 42.25 13.66 0.52
CA PRO A 661 43.61 13.14 0.36
C PRO A 661 44.69 14.09 0.91
N ASP A 662 44.43 15.40 0.95
CA ASP A 662 45.29 16.43 1.57
C ASP A 662 45.10 16.54 3.09
N GLY A 663 44.35 15.65 3.71
CA GLY A 663 44.18 15.54 5.16
C GLY A 663 43.18 16.54 5.76
N LYS A 664 42.44 17.31 4.95
CA LYS A 664 41.45 18.28 5.46
C LYS A 664 40.17 17.58 5.90
N LYS A 665 39.66 18.01 7.06
CA LYS A 665 38.41 17.52 7.64
C LYS A 665 37.21 18.20 6.97
N GLY A 666 36.28 17.40 6.47
CA GLY A 666 34.94 17.84 6.08
C GLY A 666 34.03 18.13 7.29
N PRO A 667 32.80 18.61 7.04
CA PRO A 667 31.81 18.82 8.11
C PRO A 667 31.39 17.49 8.74
N ASP A 668 30.92 17.55 9.99
CA ASP A 668 30.30 16.42 10.65
C ASP A 668 28.90 16.19 10.07
N LEU A 669 28.65 14.97 9.61
CA LEU A 669 27.43 14.54 8.95
C LEU A 669 26.79 13.40 9.74
N THR A 670 25.48 13.23 9.58
CA THR A 670 24.73 12.11 10.18
C THR A 670 23.85 11.49 9.10
N ALA A 671 24.07 10.20 8.82
CA ALA A 671 23.26 9.45 7.89
C ALA A 671 22.30 8.52 8.63
N ARG A 672 21.03 8.58 8.22
CA ARG A 672 19.92 7.77 8.74
C ARG A 672 19.22 6.96 7.64
N THR A 673 19.80 6.95 6.43
CA THR A 673 19.30 6.23 5.27
C THR A 673 19.44 4.72 5.49
N GLY A 674 18.48 3.95 4.99
CA GLY A 674 18.46 2.49 5.15
C GLY A 674 17.54 1.96 6.26
N ARG A 675 16.51 2.71 6.61
CA ARG A 675 15.43 2.19 7.46
C ARG A 675 14.46 1.35 6.63
N GLU A 676 13.91 0.32 7.24
CA GLU A 676 12.78 -0.43 6.68
C GLU A 676 11.47 0.35 6.83
N TYR A 677 11.38 1.10 7.92
CA TYR A 677 10.33 2.05 8.21
C TYR A 677 10.87 3.20 9.05
N THR A 678 10.20 4.33 8.94
CA THR A 678 10.32 5.47 9.83
C THR A 678 9.17 5.45 10.81
N LEU A 679 9.46 5.66 12.08
CA LEU A 679 8.49 5.86 13.14
C LEU A 679 8.97 7.01 14.03
N VAL A 680 8.08 7.98 14.21
CA VAL A 680 8.32 9.19 14.97
C VAL A 680 7.20 9.30 15.97
N THR A 681 7.55 9.31 17.24
CA THR A 681 6.58 9.40 18.34
C THR A 681 6.86 10.57 19.29
N GLN A 682 7.88 11.36 18.96
CA GLN A 682 8.33 12.53 19.70
C GLN A 682 8.13 13.78 18.87
N PHE A 683 6.99 14.43 19.12
CA PHE A 683 6.64 15.72 18.54
C PHE A 683 6.65 16.82 19.61
N PRO A 684 6.77 18.10 19.22
CA PRO A 684 6.59 19.22 20.14
C PRO A 684 5.31 19.10 20.95
N ALA A 685 5.33 19.55 22.21
CA ALA A 685 4.18 19.43 23.10
C ALA A 685 2.95 20.26 22.67
N HIS A 686 3.05 21.08 21.62
CA HIS A 686 1.97 21.84 21.01
C HIS A 686 1.65 21.37 19.57
N SER A 687 2.39 20.39 19.04
CA SER A 687 2.14 19.83 17.73
C SER A 687 0.82 19.06 17.72
N PRO A 688 0.03 19.14 16.64
CA PRO A 688 -1.08 18.23 16.41
C PRO A 688 -0.61 16.81 16.11
N LEU A 689 0.61 16.59 15.61
CA LEU A 689 1.12 15.25 15.39
C LEU A 689 1.58 14.61 16.71
N VAL A 690 1.19 13.36 16.91
CA VAL A 690 1.48 12.56 18.11
C VAL A 690 2.37 11.38 17.79
N ALA A 691 2.10 10.74 16.65
CA ALA A 691 2.94 9.75 16.03
C ALA A 691 2.77 9.82 14.52
N GLU A 692 3.81 9.51 13.79
CA GLU A 692 3.77 9.25 12.35
C GLU A 692 4.70 8.08 12.07
N GLY A 693 4.35 7.26 11.09
CA GLY A 693 5.32 6.37 10.51
C GLY A 693 4.95 5.91 9.12
N HIS A 694 5.98 5.46 8.40
CA HIS A 694 5.88 5.07 7.01
C HIS A 694 6.97 4.08 6.64
N THR A 695 6.71 3.21 5.67
CA THR A 695 7.68 2.19 5.21
C THR A 695 8.44 2.66 3.95
N GLN A 696 9.26 1.78 3.37
CA GLN A 696 10.00 2.07 2.13
C GLN A 696 9.07 2.51 0.99
N GLY A 697 9.56 3.42 0.13
CA GLY A 697 8.77 4.01 -0.96
C GLY A 697 7.94 5.24 -0.55
N MET A 698 7.76 5.46 0.75
CA MET A 698 6.99 6.56 1.32
C MET A 698 7.86 7.69 1.88
N GLY A 699 9.08 7.85 1.37
CA GLY A 699 9.99 8.92 1.82
C GLY A 699 9.39 10.31 1.61
N ASN A 700 9.76 11.25 2.48
CA ASN A 700 9.17 12.60 2.57
C ASN A 700 7.68 12.62 2.92
N SER A 701 7.16 11.56 3.54
CA SER A 701 5.88 11.60 4.25
C SER A 701 6.15 11.98 5.72
N TYR A 702 5.38 12.92 6.23
CA TYR A 702 5.53 13.55 7.54
C TYR A 702 4.23 13.47 8.34
N GLY A 703 3.24 12.72 7.86
CA GLY A 703 2.08 12.29 8.62
C GLY A 703 0.89 13.22 8.53
N ILE A 704 0.90 14.25 7.69
CA ILE A 704 -0.29 15.04 7.39
C ILE A 704 -0.27 15.57 5.95
N SER A 705 -1.28 15.19 5.18
CA SER A 705 -1.49 15.68 3.82
C SER A 705 -2.51 16.83 3.76
N ILE A 706 -2.55 17.51 2.63
CA ILE A 706 -3.49 18.59 2.31
C ILE A 706 -3.92 18.52 0.84
N TYR A 707 -5.14 18.98 0.52
CA TYR A 707 -5.62 19.06 -0.86
C TYR A 707 -4.90 20.18 -1.62
N TYR A 708 -4.15 19.80 -2.64
CA TYR A 708 -3.48 20.67 -3.60
C TYR A 708 -3.60 20.06 -5.00
N PRO A 709 -4.79 20.19 -5.64
CA PRO A 709 -5.05 19.64 -6.96
C PRO A 709 -4.25 20.37 -8.03
N TYR A 710 -4.09 19.72 -9.18
CA TYR A 710 -3.76 20.44 -10.41
C TYR A 710 -4.82 21.52 -10.67
N CYS A 711 -4.43 22.72 -11.11
CA CYS A 711 -5.34 23.88 -11.11
C CYS A 711 -6.67 23.66 -11.88
N LEU A 712 -6.69 22.82 -12.92
CA LEU A 712 -7.91 22.51 -13.68
C LEU A 712 -8.76 21.38 -13.07
N GLU A 713 -8.28 20.74 -12.01
CA GLU A 713 -8.91 19.61 -11.34
C GLU A 713 -9.50 19.99 -9.97
N PHE A 714 -9.54 21.29 -9.66
CA PHE A 714 -10.18 21.79 -8.45
C PHE A 714 -11.66 21.40 -8.43
N ARG A 715 -12.07 20.67 -7.39
CA ARG A 715 -13.45 20.22 -7.20
C ARG A 715 -14.22 21.20 -6.34
N THR A 716 -15.28 21.80 -6.88
CA THR A 716 -16.14 22.76 -6.15
C THR A 716 -16.78 22.18 -4.89
N ALA A 717 -16.99 20.87 -4.83
CA ALA A 717 -17.45 20.17 -3.64
C ALA A 717 -16.51 20.37 -2.42
N TYR A 718 -15.22 20.65 -2.62
CA TYR A 718 -14.29 20.96 -1.53
C TYR A 718 -14.76 22.14 -0.67
N LYS A 719 -15.43 23.12 -1.28
CA LYS A 719 -15.95 24.32 -0.59
C LYS A 719 -17.08 24.02 0.40
N THR A 720 -17.59 22.79 0.45
CA THR A 720 -18.59 22.41 1.45
C THR A 720 -17.97 22.14 2.82
N LEU A 721 -16.66 21.84 2.88
CA LEU A 721 -15.92 21.61 4.12
C LEU A 721 -15.85 22.89 4.96
N GLN A 722 -15.93 22.75 6.28
CA GLN A 722 -15.69 23.82 7.23
C GLN A 722 -14.25 24.33 7.14
N PHE A 723 -13.26 23.46 6.91
CA PHE A 723 -11.87 23.89 6.68
C PHE A 723 -11.76 24.90 5.52
N ALA A 724 -12.39 24.60 4.39
CA ALA A 724 -12.39 25.48 3.23
C ALA A 724 -13.15 26.80 3.50
N LYS A 725 -14.17 26.78 4.35
CA LYS A 725 -14.94 27.99 4.71
C LYS A 725 -14.21 28.89 5.71
N ASP A 726 -13.42 28.30 6.60
CA ASP A 726 -12.73 29.01 7.69
C ASP A 726 -11.34 29.50 7.29
N THR A 727 -10.77 28.99 6.19
CA THR A 727 -9.41 29.28 5.76
C THR A 727 -9.40 29.87 4.35
N ALA A 728 -8.33 30.59 3.99
CA ALA A 728 -8.16 31.11 2.63
C ALA A 728 -7.48 30.12 1.67
N TRP A 729 -7.52 28.81 1.99
CA TRP A 729 -6.79 27.80 1.22
C TRP A 729 -7.47 27.50 -0.11
N ASP A 730 -8.81 27.44 -0.15
CA ASP A 730 -9.55 27.14 -1.38
C ASP A 730 -9.46 28.29 -2.40
N GLU A 731 -9.43 29.56 -1.98
CA GLU A 731 -9.18 30.68 -2.91
C GLU A 731 -7.79 30.62 -3.53
N PHE A 732 -6.79 30.13 -2.80
CA PHE A 732 -5.46 29.92 -3.34
C PHE A 732 -5.45 28.80 -4.40
N ILE A 733 -5.93 27.60 -4.04
CA ILE A 733 -5.79 26.43 -4.92
C ILE A 733 -6.78 26.42 -6.09
N SER A 734 -7.87 27.20 -6.03
CA SER A 734 -8.82 27.33 -7.15
C SER A 734 -8.38 28.37 -8.19
N ARG A 735 -7.30 29.11 -7.95
CA ARG A 735 -6.83 30.18 -8.85
C ARG A 735 -5.87 29.65 -9.90
N ILE A 736 -6.23 29.84 -11.17
CA ILE A 736 -5.31 29.57 -12.29
C ILE A 736 -4.16 30.59 -12.26
N PRO A 737 -2.90 30.13 -12.20
CA PRO A 737 -1.75 31.02 -12.24
C PRO A 737 -1.55 31.68 -13.60
N LYS A 738 -0.85 32.81 -13.59
CA LYS A 738 -0.46 33.52 -14.82
C LYS A 738 0.99 33.20 -15.14
N TYR A 739 1.22 32.65 -16.33
CA TYR A 739 2.56 32.39 -16.82
C TYR A 739 3.21 33.70 -17.29
N GLU A 740 4.47 33.95 -16.95
CA GLU A 740 5.25 35.07 -17.47
C GLU A 740 6.68 34.61 -17.75
N ALA A 741 7.10 34.69 -19.01
CA ALA A 741 8.48 34.38 -19.41
C ALA A 741 9.48 35.34 -18.75
N SER A 742 10.59 34.78 -18.24
CA SER A 742 11.72 35.52 -17.68
C SER A 742 12.89 35.63 -18.66
N SER A 743 12.90 34.76 -19.66
CA SER A 743 13.94 34.58 -20.65
C SER A 743 13.34 34.52 -22.05
N ASN A 744 14.19 34.72 -23.05
CA ASN A 744 13.84 34.48 -24.44
C ASN A 744 14.14 33.03 -24.87
N LEU A 745 14.45 32.13 -23.92
CA LEU A 745 14.72 30.72 -24.17
C LEU A 745 13.94 29.86 -23.18
N LEU A 746 13.10 28.96 -23.69
CA LEU A 746 12.34 27.97 -22.91
C LEU A 746 12.94 26.58 -23.10
N LEU A 747 13.16 25.83 -22.03
CA LEU A 747 13.41 24.38 -22.03
C LEU A 747 12.14 23.65 -21.56
N THR A 748 11.69 22.65 -22.31
CA THR A 748 10.51 21.85 -21.98
C THR A 748 10.60 20.43 -22.57
N GLY A 749 9.71 19.53 -22.17
CA GLY A 749 9.68 18.14 -22.62
C GLY A 749 10.32 17.16 -21.63
N GLY A 750 10.44 15.90 -22.03
CA GLY A 750 10.96 14.83 -21.20
C GLY A 750 12.40 15.08 -20.72
N MET A 751 13.17 15.86 -21.49
CA MET A 751 14.53 16.27 -21.14
C MET A 751 14.62 17.10 -19.85
N VAL A 752 13.51 17.70 -19.41
CA VAL A 752 13.44 18.46 -18.14
C VAL A 752 13.11 17.56 -16.95
N GLU A 753 12.43 16.44 -17.15
CA GLU A 753 12.03 15.53 -16.06
C GLU A 753 13.22 14.78 -15.45
N ASP A 754 14.24 14.50 -16.26
CA ASP A 754 15.42 13.75 -15.85
C ASP A 754 16.63 14.67 -15.65
N ILE A 755 17.08 14.82 -14.39
CA ILE A 755 18.24 15.67 -14.05
C ILE A 755 19.51 15.28 -14.84
N PRO A 756 19.90 14.00 -14.96
CA PRO A 756 20.99 13.57 -15.83
C PRO A 756 20.89 14.10 -17.26
N SER A 757 19.70 14.11 -17.86
CA SER A 757 19.43 14.63 -19.22
C SER A 757 19.44 16.15 -19.29
N LEU A 758 18.89 16.84 -18.28
CA LEU A 758 18.83 18.30 -18.24
C LEU A 758 20.21 18.94 -18.01
N LEU A 759 21.05 18.34 -17.17
CA LEU A 759 22.34 18.91 -16.78
C LEU A 759 23.27 19.24 -17.97
N PRO A 760 23.47 18.36 -18.97
CA PRO A 760 24.21 18.68 -20.19
C PRO A 760 23.70 19.92 -20.93
N VAL A 761 22.38 20.10 -21.03
CA VAL A 761 21.76 21.27 -21.67
C VAL A 761 22.03 22.54 -20.87
N LEU A 762 21.86 22.48 -19.54
CA LEU A 762 22.12 23.63 -18.67
C LEU A 762 23.60 24.04 -18.65
N LYS A 763 24.53 23.07 -18.69
CA LYS A 763 25.96 23.35 -18.83
C LYS A 763 26.26 24.06 -20.14
N ALA A 764 25.70 23.58 -21.26
CA ALA A 764 25.85 24.24 -22.56
C ALA A 764 25.27 25.67 -22.54
N CYS A 765 24.08 25.87 -21.97
CA CYS A 765 23.49 27.20 -21.79
C CYS A 765 24.40 28.11 -20.95
N LYS A 766 24.94 27.59 -19.83
CA LYS A 766 25.84 28.33 -18.94
C LYS A 766 27.12 28.75 -19.65
N THR A 767 27.74 27.87 -20.45
CA THR A 767 28.92 28.19 -21.27
C THR A 767 28.65 29.33 -22.25
N LEU A 768 27.41 29.44 -22.74
CA LEU A 768 26.96 30.52 -23.64
C LEU A 768 26.46 31.77 -22.91
N GLY A 769 26.48 31.78 -21.57
CA GLY A 769 25.95 32.91 -20.77
C GLY A 769 24.42 33.03 -20.79
N LEU A 770 23.71 31.97 -21.17
CA LEU A 770 22.26 31.92 -21.26
C LEU A 770 21.65 31.44 -19.94
N ARG A 771 20.48 32.00 -19.61
CA ARG A 771 19.61 31.52 -18.53
C ARG A 771 18.23 31.22 -19.10
N PRO A 772 17.92 29.97 -19.43
CA PRO A 772 16.60 29.63 -19.95
C PRO A 772 15.56 29.56 -18.83
N ASP A 773 14.30 29.76 -19.19
CA ASP A 773 13.15 29.31 -18.41
C ASP A 773 13.03 27.79 -18.52
N ILE A 774 12.80 27.08 -17.40
CA ILE A 774 12.73 25.61 -17.38
C ILE A 774 11.34 25.16 -16.94
N LEU A 775 10.59 24.52 -17.84
CA LEU A 775 9.23 24.08 -17.55
C LEU A 775 9.22 22.66 -16.96
N TRP A 776 9.25 22.56 -15.62
CA TRP A 776 9.35 21.29 -14.88
C TRP A 776 8.08 20.44 -14.88
N ASP A 777 6.92 21.05 -14.62
CA ASP A 777 5.64 20.38 -14.69
C ASP A 777 4.52 21.40 -14.96
N PRO A 778 4.07 21.55 -16.23
CA PRO A 778 2.99 22.47 -16.55
C PRO A 778 1.64 22.04 -15.95
N LYS A 779 1.47 20.77 -15.58
CA LYS A 779 0.22 20.24 -15.02
C LYS A 779 -0.07 20.83 -13.65
N VAL A 780 0.97 21.01 -12.81
CA VAL A 780 0.87 21.67 -11.48
C VAL A 780 0.07 22.98 -11.55
N PHE A 781 0.20 23.70 -12.66
CA PHE A 781 -0.40 25.01 -12.86
C PHE A 781 -1.59 25.02 -13.82
N GLY A 782 -1.98 23.85 -14.35
CA GLY A 782 -3.03 23.76 -15.34
C GLY A 782 -2.73 24.57 -16.61
N TYR A 783 -1.45 24.80 -16.92
CA TYR A 783 -1.08 25.60 -18.07
C TYR A 783 -1.34 24.85 -19.37
N ARG A 784 -1.88 25.57 -20.34
CA ARG A 784 -1.99 25.09 -21.71
C ARG A 784 -0.75 25.53 -22.48
N PHE A 785 -0.11 24.61 -23.19
CA PHE A 785 1.07 24.92 -23.99
C PHE A 785 0.88 26.09 -24.98
N PRO A 786 -0.27 26.27 -25.66
CA PRO A 786 -0.48 27.45 -26.51
C PRO A 786 -0.35 28.78 -25.76
N GLU A 787 -0.79 28.83 -24.50
CA GLU A 787 -0.70 30.02 -23.65
C GLU A 787 0.76 30.26 -23.23
N ILE A 788 1.49 29.22 -22.84
CA ILE A 788 2.94 29.31 -22.53
C ILE A 788 3.73 29.78 -23.75
N LEU A 789 3.56 29.11 -24.90
CA LEU A 789 4.30 29.35 -26.13
C LEU A 789 4.06 30.76 -26.69
N ALA A 790 2.90 31.36 -26.42
CA ALA A 790 2.61 32.74 -26.80
C ALA A 790 3.60 33.75 -26.18
N HIS A 791 4.11 33.49 -24.97
CA HIS A 791 5.13 34.33 -24.33
C HIS A 791 6.51 34.23 -25.00
N TYR A 792 6.75 33.16 -25.76
CA TYR A 792 8.01 32.93 -26.48
C TYR A 792 7.92 33.23 -27.97
N ARG A 793 6.88 33.94 -28.45
CA ARG A 793 6.77 34.30 -29.88
C ARG A 793 8.03 34.96 -30.45
N ASN A 794 8.72 35.76 -29.64
CA ASN A 794 9.98 36.42 -30.00
C ASN A 794 11.23 35.72 -29.43
N GLY A 795 11.06 34.56 -28.79
CA GLY A 795 12.11 33.75 -28.19
C GLY A 795 12.30 32.42 -28.91
N VAL A 796 12.97 31.48 -28.26
CA VAL A 796 13.26 30.13 -28.76
C VAL A 796 12.75 29.10 -27.76
N VAL A 797 12.16 28.02 -28.28
CA VAL A 797 11.70 26.87 -27.49
C VAL A 797 12.57 25.66 -27.82
N LEU A 798 13.15 25.04 -26.80
CA LEU A 798 13.86 23.76 -26.90
C LEU A 798 12.98 22.65 -26.34
N THR A 799 12.76 21.60 -27.13
CA THR A 799 12.02 20.41 -26.69
C THR A 799 12.55 19.13 -27.32
N ASP A 800 12.16 18.00 -26.76
CA ASP A 800 12.49 16.65 -27.22
C ASP A 800 11.25 15.84 -27.66
N SER A 801 10.09 16.51 -27.80
CA SER A 801 8.81 15.89 -28.14
C SER A 801 8.33 16.22 -29.57
N VAL A 802 7.78 15.20 -30.22
CA VAL A 802 7.04 15.28 -31.49
C VAL A 802 5.72 14.49 -31.45
N SER A 803 5.22 14.20 -30.24
CA SER A 803 4.01 13.41 -30.00
C SER A 803 2.73 14.16 -30.37
N VAL A 804 1.68 13.44 -30.80
CA VAL A 804 0.39 14.00 -31.24
C VAL A 804 -0.50 14.47 -30.08
N ASN A 805 -0.30 13.94 -28.86
CA ASN A 805 -1.24 14.18 -27.76
C ASN A 805 -0.55 14.87 -26.57
N SER A 806 -0.95 16.12 -26.27
CA SER A 806 -0.50 16.89 -25.09
C SER A 806 -1.47 16.84 -23.92
N PHE A 807 -2.59 16.12 -24.01
CA PHE A 807 -3.53 16.04 -22.88
C PHE A 807 -2.87 15.32 -21.70
N GLY A 808 -2.47 16.10 -20.70
CA GLY A 808 -1.82 15.62 -19.49
C GLY A 808 -0.38 15.16 -19.70
N GLN A 809 0.44 15.87 -20.49
CA GLN A 809 1.88 15.55 -20.70
C GLN A 809 2.80 16.74 -20.36
N VAL A 810 4.10 16.45 -20.14
CA VAL A 810 5.15 17.41 -19.73
C VAL A 810 5.84 18.10 -20.92
N ALA A 811 5.41 17.77 -22.14
CA ALA A 811 5.92 18.31 -23.39
C ALA A 811 4.80 18.91 -24.26
N PRO A 812 5.09 19.92 -25.10
CA PRO A 812 4.13 20.42 -26.09
C PRO A 812 3.78 19.31 -27.09
N SER A 813 2.53 19.29 -27.55
CA SER A 813 2.14 18.42 -28.68
C SER A 813 2.65 18.98 -29.99
N ALA A 814 2.63 18.14 -31.02
CA ALA A 814 2.86 18.58 -32.39
C ALA A 814 1.89 19.70 -32.81
N ASP A 815 0.62 19.67 -32.40
CA ASP A 815 -0.35 20.71 -32.74
C ASP A 815 -0.05 22.04 -32.01
N ASP A 816 0.40 21.98 -30.76
CA ASP A 816 0.85 23.16 -30.01
C ASP A 816 2.06 23.82 -30.71
N LEU A 817 3.02 23.00 -31.17
CA LEU A 817 4.19 23.47 -31.91
C LEU A 817 3.82 24.01 -33.29
N ILE A 818 2.89 23.39 -34.01
CA ILE A 818 2.36 23.90 -35.29
C ILE A 818 1.76 25.29 -35.08
N GLY A 819 0.87 25.47 -34.11
CA GLY A 819 0.27 26.77 -33.82
C GLY A 819 1.31 27.83 -33.44
N TYR A 820 2.35 27.44 -32.71
CA TYR A 820 3.47 28.32 -32.38
C TYR A 820 4.30 28.72 -33.61
N LEU A 821 4.59 27.78 -34.52
CA LEU A 821 5.31 28.05 -35.78
C LEU A 821 4.47 28.89 -36.76
N GLU A 822 3.17 28.63 -36.89
CA GLU A 822 2.24 29.44 -37.70
C GLU A 822 2.24 30.91 -37.25
N ALA A 823 2.45 31.15 -35.96
CA ALA A 823 2.59 32.49 -35.36
C ALA A 823 4.00 33.12 -35.49
N GLY A 824 4.92 32.50 -36.24
CA GLY A 824 6.29 32.99 -36.44
C GLY A 824 7.29 32.54 -35.37
N GLY A 825 6.94 31.54 -34.57
CA GLY A 825 7.77 31.01 -33.50
C GLY A 825 9.08 30.35 -33.97
N ARG A 826 9.97 30.07 -33.00
CA ARG A 826 11.29 29.47 -33.25
C ARG A 826 11.50 28.29 -32.33
N VAL A 827 11.83 27.12 -32.89
CA VAL A 827 11.94 25.88 -32.13
C VAL A 827 13.20 25.07 -32.47
N LEU A 828 13.83 24.48 -31.46
CA LEU A 828 14.82 23.41 -31.59
C LEU A 828 14.20 22.12 -31.02
N ILE A 829 14.15 21.07 -31.84
CA ILE A 829 13.64 19.76 -31.46
C ILE A 829 14.80 18.76 -31.49
N ALA A 830 15.00 18.01 -30.41
CA ALA A 830 16.00 16.93 -30.34
C ALA A 830 15.31 15.59 -29.99
N ALA A 831 14.97 14.81 -31.01
CA ALA A 831 14.17 13.59 -30.87
C ALA A 831 14.74 12.45 -31.74
N GLN A 832 14.52 11.21 -31.32
CA GLN A 832 15.01 10.00 -32.00
C GLN A 832 13.87 8.97 -32.15
N SER A 833 14.15 7.85 -32.82
CA SER A 833 13.24 6.70 -33.00
C SER A 833 11.86 7.07 -33.58
N ILE A 834 11.83 7.76 -34.73
CA ILE A 834 10.60 8.35 -35.29
C ILE A 834 9.70 7.31 -36.01
N GLU A 835 10.15 6.06 -36.19
CA GLU A 835 9.58 5.15 -37.21
C GLU A 835 8.22 4.47 -36.91
N GLN A 836 7.71 4.33 -35.68
CA GLN A 836 6.67 3.29 -35.45
C GLN A 836 5.35 3.66 -34.73
N GLN A 837 5.08 4.93 -34.39
CA GLN A 837 3.82 5.27 -33.71
C GLN A 837 3.28 6.65 -34.11
N ASN A 838 2.47 6.73 -35.16
CA ASN A 838 1.58 7.88 -35.47
C ASN A 838 2.20 9.27 -35.18
N THR A 839 3.47 9.49 -35.52
CA THR A 839 4.16 10.77 -35.32
C THR A 839 3.55 11.79 -36.29
N ASN A 840 3.08 12.95 -35.81
CA ASN A 840 2.26 13.88 -36.59
C ASN A 840 2.97 14.28 -37.90
N THR A 841 2.51 13.71 -39.01
CA THR A 841 3.07 13.87 -40.35
C THR A 841 3.11 15.35 -40.75
N ARG A 842 2.15 16.14 -40.25
CA ARG A 842 2.01 17.56 -40.54
C ARG A 842 3.19 18.39 -40.02
N LEU A 843 3.56 18.24 -38.75
CA LEU A 843 4.69 19.01 -38.19
C LEU A 843 5.99 18.68 -38.95
N LEU A 844 6.26 17.40 -39.18
CA LEU A 844 7.51 16.97 -39.81
C LEU A 844 7.53 17.27 -41.32
N GLU A 845 6.52 16.85 -42.09
CA GLU A 845 6.50 17.02 -43.54
C GLU A 845 6.15 18.46 -43.97
N GLU A 846 5.18 19.12 -43.32
CA GLU A 846 4.76 20.46 -43.76
C GLU A 846 5.67 21.56 -43.23
N PHE A 847 6.11 21.49 -41.96
CA PHE A 847 6.88 22.57 -41.35
C PHE A 847 8.39 22.36 -41.39
N PHE A 848 8.87 21.12 -41.24
CA PHE A 848 10.30 20.80 -41.34
C PHE A 848 10.73 20.27 -42.71
N LYS A 849 9.78 19.98 -43.61
CA LYS A 849 10.04 19.34 -44.91
C LYS A 849 10.82 18.03 -44.79
N PHE A 850 10.63 17.34 -43.66
CA PHE A 850 11.32 16.12 -43.27
C PHE A 850 10.73 14.92 -44.00
N ARG A 851 11.59 14.02 -44.48
CA ARG A 851 11.24 12.68 -44.96
C ARG A 851 12.08 11.65 -44.23
N TYR A 852 11.43 10.74 -43.51
CA TYR A 852 12.08 9.65 -42.80
C TYR A 852 12.77 8.68 -43.77
N ILE A 853 13.96 8.17 -43.40
CA ILE A 853 14.69 7.16 -44.16
C ILE A 853 14.86 5.88 -43.33
N GLU A 854 15.56 5.96 -42.18
CA GLU A 854 15.84 4.84 -41.29
C GLU A 854 16.27 5.33 -39.89
N ASP A 855 16.22 4.46 -38.88
CA ASP A 855 16.79 4.69 -37.55
C ASP A 855 18.10 3.86 -37.45
N ASP A 856 19.23 4.53 -37.56
CA ASP A 856 20.56 3.90 -37.59
C ASP A 856 21.05 3.61 -36.17
N LYS A 857 21.00 2.32 -35.80
CA LYS A 857 21.36 1.82 -34.46
C LYS A 857 22.85 1.74 -34.20
N GLU A 858 23.69 1.89 -35.23
CA GLU A 858 25.15 1.87 -35.10
C GLU A 858 25.72 3.24 -34.68
N LEU A 859 24.86 4.25 -34.49
CA LEU A 859 25.22 5.59 -34.02
C LEU A 859 26.36 6.22 -34.85
N PRO A 860 26.12 6.45 -36.16
CA PRO A 860 27.17 6.86 -37.08
C PRO A 860 27.87 8.16 -36.62
N PRO A 861 29.18 8.33 -36.88
CA PRO A 861 29.86 9.59 -36.62
C PRO A 861 29.23 10.71 -37.46
N MET A 862 28.97 11.85 -36.84
CA MET A 862 28.27 12.97 -37.48
C MET A 862 29.12 14.24 -37.45
N THR A 863 28.72 15.24 -38.22
CA THR A 863 29.35 16.56 -38.26
C THR A 863 28.31 17.67 -38.40
N PHE A 864 28.64 18.85 -37.88
CA PHE A 864 27.87 20.08 -38.08
C PHE A 864 28.83 21.25 -38.35
N THR A 865 28.29 22.35 -38.90
CA THR A 865 29.05 23.58 -39.09
C THR A 865 28.85 24.51 -37.89
N ASP A 866 29.92 24.84 -37.18
CA ASP A 866 29.85 25.75 -36.03
C ASP A 866 29.61 27.22 -36.46
N ALA A 867 29.38 28.09 -35.47
CA ALA A 867 29.13 29.52 -35.72
C ALA A 867 30.31 30.28 -36.38
N THR A 868 31.49 29.66 -36.48
CA THR A 868 32.68 30.20 -37.17
C THR A 868 32.83 29.67 -38.60
N GLY A 869 31.93 28.79 -39.06
CA GLY A 869 31.99 28.15 -40.38
C GLY A 869 32.87 26.90 -40.40
N LYS A 870 33.32 26.39 -39.25
CA LYS A 870 34.18 25.20 -39.17
C LYS A 870 33.34 23.94 -38.94
N SER A 871 33.67 22.87 -39.68
CA SER A 871 33.08 21.55 -39.45
C SER A 871 33.58 20.94 -38.14
N ARG A 872 32.66 20.45 -37.31
CA ARG A 872 32.90 19.85 -36.00
C ARG A 872 32.31 18.44 -35.93
N PRO A 873 33.04 17.44 -35.41
CA PRO A 873 32.51 16.10 -35.22
C PRO A 873 31.53 16.05 -34.05
N ILE A 874 30.54 15.17 -34.15
CA ILE A 874 29.60 14.79 -33.11
C ILE A 874 29.74 13.28 -32.93
N LEU A 875 29.99 12.87 -31.69
CA LEU A 875 29.94 11.48 -31.23
C LEU A 875 28.85 11.36 -30.18
N LEU A 876 28.10 10.25 -30.20
CA LEU A 876 27.04 9.98 -29.22
C LEU A 876 27.48 8.93 -28.21
N ASN A 877 26.90 8.95 -27.01
CA ASN A 877 27.06 7.94 -25.97
C ASN A 877 28.51 7.63 -25.55
N GLY A 878 29.42 8.60 -25.65
CA GLY A 878 30.76 8.49 -25.08
C GLY A 878 30.79 8.66 -23.57
N GLU A 879 31.96 8.46 -22.96
CA GLU A 879 32.18 8.43 -21.50
C GLU A 879 31.67 9.68 -20.76
N GLU A 880 31.62 10.84 -21.42
CA GLU A 880 31.20 12.13 -20.85
C GLU A 880 29.77 12.56 -21.24
N SER A 881 28.95 11.63 -21.72
CA SER A 881 27.56 11.86 -22.16
C SER A 881 26.56 10.97 -21.41
N VAL A 882 25.26 11.25 -21.55
CA VAL A 882 24.21 10.38 -20.99
C VAL A 882 23.89 9.30 -22.04
N PRO A 883 24.06 7.99 -21.73
CA PRO A 883 23.92 6.90 -22.70
C PRO A 883 22.44 6.64 -23.03
N THR A 884 21.84 7.55 -23.77
CA THR A 884 20.39 7.65 -24.02
C THR A 884 20.06 7.57 -25.50
N ALA A 885 21.03 7.81 -26.40
CA ALA A 885 20.81 7.59 -27.81
C ALA A 885 20.71 6.09 -28.10
N ARG A 886 19.59 5.65 -28.69
CA ARG A 886 19.42 4.23 -29.10
C ARG A 886 19.66 4.04 -30.58
N ASP A 887 19.42 5.09 -31.34
CA ASP A 887 19.58 5.20 -32.77
C ASP A 887 19.80 6.68 -33.12
N VAL A 888 20.18 6.91 -34.37
CA VAL A 888 20.10 8.21 -35.01
C VAL A 888 19.02 8.11 -36.10
N THR A 889 17.97 8.90 -35.98
CA THR A 889 16.98 9.04 -37.04
C THR A 889 17.64 9.72 -38.24
N ILE A 890 17.67 9.02 -39.37
CA ILE A 890 18.18 9.49 -40.65
C ILE A 890 17.04 10.02 -41.51
N MET A 891 17.28 11.15 -42.14
CA MET A 891 16.26 11.92 -42.84
C MET A 891 16.78 12.62 -44.09
N GLU A 892 15.85 12.89 -44.99
CA GLU A 892 16.02 13.84 -46.09
C GLU A 892 15.14 15.08 -45.88
N CYS A 893 15.47 16.17 -46.57
CA CYS A 893 14.67 17.38 -46.54
C CYS A 893 14.48 18.00 -47.93
N ALA A 894 13.36 18.70 -48.12
CA ALA A 894 13.08 19.47 -49.33
C ALA A 894 13.24 20.99 -49.08
N PRO A 895 13.63 21.79 -50.10
CA PRO A 895 13.69 23.25 -49.97
C PRO A 895 12.36 23.83 -49.45
N PRO A 896 12.39 24.85 -48.57
CA PRO A 896 13.56 25.63 -48.14
C PRO A 896 14.34 25.02 -46.96
N ALA A 897 14.08 23.78 -46.55
CA ALA A 897 14.84 23.12 -45.49
C ALA A 897 16.19 22.60 -46.01
N GLU A 898 17.21 22.65 -45.14
CA GLU A 898 18.57 22.19 -45.43
C GLU A 898 19.09 21.27 -44.33
N LEU A 899 20.03 20.39 -44.68
CA LEU A 899 20.69 19.51 -43.71
C LEU A 899 21.58 20.32 -42.76
N PHE A 900 21.28 20.25 -41.47
CA PHE A 900 22.00 20.93 -40.38
C PHE A 900 23.10 20.05 -39.76
N VAL A 901 22.82 18.75 -39.61
CA VAL A 901 23.79 17.73 -39.15
C VAL A 901 23.85 16.62 -40.19
N LYS A 902 25.06 16.16 -40.51
CA LYS A 902 25.31 15.11 -41.50
C LYS A 902 26.15 14.01 -40.90
N THR A 903 25.84 12.76 -41.22
CA THR A 903 26.72 11.62 -40.96
C THR A 903 27.99 11.73 -41.83
N ALA A 904 29.05 11.00 -41.48
CA ALA A 904 30.31 11.00 -42.24
C ALA A 904 30.16 10.56 -43.71
N ASP A 905 29.16 9.74 -44.01
CA ASP A 905 28.78 9.29 -45.37
C ASP A 905 27.77 10.24 -46.06
N GLY A 906 27.39 11.35 -45.42
CA GLY A 906 26.62 12.43 -46.02
C GLY A 906 25.10 12.32 -45.86
N ARG A 907 24.59 11.31 -45.14
CA ARG A 907 23.16 11.20 -44.80
C ARG A 907 22.75 12.29 -43.80
N GLY A 908 21.49 12.70 -43.82
CA GLY A 908 20.96 13.74 -42.95
C GLY A 908 20.65 13.20 -41.55
N ALA A 909 21.21 13.81 -40.51
CA ALA A 909 20.91 13.51 -39.10
C ALA A 909 20.31 14.72 -38.36
N GLY A 910 20.12 15.84 -39.06
CA GLY A 910 19.39 16.99 -38.56
C GLY A 910 19.06 17.98 -39.67
N ILE A 911 17.99 18.75 -39.50
CA ILE A 911 17.43 19.68 -40.48
C ILE A 911 17.33 21.07 -39.88
N ALA A 912 17.56 22.12 -40.68
CA ALA A 912 17.26 23.50 -40.35
C ALA A 912 16.36 24.11 -41.42
N ILE A 913 15.38 24.92 -41.01
CA ILE A 913 14.42 25.58 -41.92
C ILE A 913 14.13 27.01 -41.46
N ALA A 914 14.01 27.92 -42.43
CA ALA A 914 13.48 29.26 -42.24
C ALA A 914 12.47 29.54 -43.36
N GLN A 915 11.21 29.81 -43.01
CA GLN A 915 10.14 29.99 -43.98
C GLN A 915 9.14 31.05 -43.51
N ALA A 916 8.54 31.81 -44.44
CA ALA A 916 7.43 32.71 -44.12
C ALA A 916 6.25 31.92 -43.52
N GLY A 917 5.77 32.30 -42.34
CA GLY A 917 4.61 31.68 -41.71
C GLY A 917 3.31 32.02 -42.44
N ALA A 918 2.18 31.50 -41.93
CA ALA A 918 0.85 31.88 -42.41
C ALA A 918 0.51 33.36 -42.10
N GLY A 919 1.21 33.97 -41.13
CA GLY A 919 1.24 35.42 -40.89
C GLY A 919 2.50 36.10 -41.46
N GLU A 920 2.56 37.42 -41.47
CA GLU A 920 3.65 38.23 -42.05
C GLU A 920 5.06 37.99 -41.44
N ALA A 921 5.20 37.22 -40.36
CA ALA A 921 6.46 36.90 -39.70
C ALA A 921 7.00 35.50 -40.08
N PRO A 922 8.29 35.34 -40.45
CA PRO A 922 8.87 34.04 -40.77
C PRO A 922 9.16 33.19 -39.53
N TYR A 923 8.83 31.90 -39.57
CA TYR A 923 9.19 30.91 -38.55
C TYR A 923 10.56 30.29 -38.83
N ARG A 924 11.18 29.73 -37.79
CA ARG A 924 12.46 28.99 -37.91
C ARG A 924 12.44 27.72 -37.07
N GLY A 925 13.03 26.65 -37.60
CA GLY A 925 13.09 25.36 -36.92
C GLY A 925 14.44 24.69 -37.10
N VAL A 926 14.92 24.01 -36.05
CA VAL A 926 16.00 23.02 -36.13
C VAL A 926 15.51 21.70 -35.55
N PHE A 927 15.72 20.60 -36.26
CA PHE A 927 15.39 19.24 -35.83
C PHE A 927 16.67 18.42 -35.78
N LEU A 928 16.96 17.76 -34.66
CA LEU A 928 18.05 16.81 -34.49
C LEU A 928 17.45 15.40 -34.34
N GLY A 929 17.90 14.46 -35.16
CA GLY A 929 17.46 13.05 -35.14
C GLY A 929 18.06 12.22 -34.01
N PHE A 930 18.49 12.87 -32.93
CA PHE A 930 19.15 12.24 -31.79
C PHE A 930 18.96 13.09 -30.54
N ARG A 931 19.14 12.46 -29.37
CA ARG A 931 19.03 13.10 -28.06
C ARG A 931 20.20 14.05 -27.81
N PHE A 932 19.96 15.27 -27.35
CA PHE A 932 21.01 16.28 -27.15
C PHE A 932 21.97 15.89 -26.03
N GLU A 933 21.45 15.31 -24.95
CA GLU A 933 22.20 14.83 -23.79
C GLU A 933 23.17 13.67 -24.12
N ALA A 934 22.94 12.98 -25.23
CA ALA A 934 23.79 11.90 -25.72
C ALA A 934 25.06 12.40 -26.43
N ILE A 935 25.15 13.69 -26.77
CA ILE A 935 26.33 14.25 -27.43
C ILE A 935 27.53 14.18 -26.49
N THR A 936 28.66 13.69 -26.98
CA THR A 936 29.93 13.59 -26.24
C THR A 936 30.70 14.90 -26.28
N GLY A 937 31.21 15.34 -25.12
CA GLY A 937 32.01 16.55 -24.95
C GLY A 937 31.20 17.81 -24.66
N GLU A 938 31.56 18.52 -23.58
CA GLU A 938 30.90 19.78 -23.18
C GLU A 938 31.05 20.89 -24.23
N ASP A 939 32.24 21.03 -24.82
CA ASP A 939 32.51 22.03 -25.86
C ASP A 939 31.70 21.78 -27.13
N THR A 940 31.57 20.51 -27.54
CA THR A 940 30.78 20.11 -28.72
C THR A 940 29.30 20.44 -28.51
N ARG A 941 28.75 20.13 -27.33
CA ARG A 941 27.37 20.48 -26.96
C ARG A 941 27.14 22.00 -27.00
N ALA A 942 28.04 22.78 -26.40
CA ALA A 942 27.94 24.23 -26.40
C ALA A 942 28.03 24.83 -27.82
N GLN A 943 28.91 24.31 -28.67
CA GLN A 943 29.07 24.77 -30.05
C GLN A 943 27.87 24.42 -30.93
N LEU A 944 27.31 23.22 -30.80
CA LEU A 944 26.10 22.83 -31.53
C LEU A 944 24.91 23.68 -31.10
N LEU A 945 24.72 23.85 -29.78
CA LEU A 945 23.67 24.71 -29.25
C LEU A 945 23.84 26.16 -29.73
N ALA A 946 25.06 26.70 -29.73
CA ALA A 946 25.34 28.04 -30.25
C ALA A 946 24.99 28.18 -31.74
N ALA A 947 25.34 27.19 -32.56
CA ALA A 947 25.02 27.19 -33.98
C ALA A 947 23.50 27.16 -34.22
N ALA A 948 22.78 26.29 -33.51
CA ALA A 948 21.34 26.17 -33.62
C ALA A 948 20.63 27.44 -33.12
N LEU A 949 20.98 27.96 -31.94
CA LEU A 949 20.39 29.18 -31.38
C LEU A 949 20.67 30.40 -32.25
N ARG A 950 21.86 30.52 -32.87
CA ARG A 950 22.16 31.61 -33.79
C ARG A 950 21.35 31.52 -35.08
N PHE A 951 21.10 30.32 -35.58
CA PHE A 951 20.21 30.12 -36.73
C PHE A 951 18.77 30.52 -36.37
N LEU A 952 18.28 30.11 -35.20
CA LEU A 952 16.92 30.39 -34.74
C LEU A 952 16.72 31.87 -34.38
N ASP A 953 17.59 32.43 -33.54
CA ASP A 953 17.59 33.84 -33.14
C ASP A 953 19.02 34.36 -32.95
N PRO A 954 19.57 35.12 -33.92
CA PRO A 954 20.89 35.72 -33.82
C PRO A 954 21.09 36.64 -32.60
N ALA A 955 20.01 37.16 -32.00
CA ALA A 955 20.08 38.03 -30.83
C ALA A 955 20.38 37.27 -29.53
N LEU A 956 20.06 35.97 -29.46
CA LEU A 956 20.35 35.14 -28.28
C LEU A 956 21.84 34.84 -28.12
N VAL A 957 22.55 34.61 -29.23
CA VAL A 957 23.99 34.29 -29.24
C VAL A 957 24.72 35.18 -30.26
N PRO A 958 25.18 36.39 -29.85
CA PRO A 958 25.84 37.33 -30.76
C PRO A 958 27.17 36.78 -31.29
N ALA A 959 27.60 37.29 -32.45
CA ALA A 959 28.88 36.90 -33.04
C ALA A 959 30.06 37.28 -32.12
N PRO A 960 31.13 36.46 -32.06
CA PRO A 960 32.36 36.88 -31.43
C PRO A 960 32.84 38.17 -32.10
N ARG A 961 33.08 39.24 -31.32
CA ARG A 961 33.65 40.49 -31.85
C ARG A 961 34.99 40.17 -32.51
N PRO A 962 35.27 40.65 -33.73
CA PRO A 962 36.59 40.48 -34.33
C PRO A 962 37.65 41.11 -33.42
N ALA A 963 38.74 40.38 -33.17
CA ALA A 963 39.81 40.83 -32.30
C ALA A 963 40.35 42.19 -32.76
N ALA A 964 40.39 43.16 -31.84
CA ALA A 964 41.02 44.45 -32.10
C ALA A 964 42.51 44.22 -32.47
N ARG A 965 42.97 44.88 -33.53
CA ARG A 965 44.38 44.84 -33.96
C ARG A 965 45.29 45.23 -32.78
N PRO A 966 46.39 44.51 -32.52
CA PRO A 966 47.32 44.88 -31.47
C PRO A 966 47.98 46.22 -31.79
N THR A 967 47.91 47.16 -30.85
CA THR A 967 48.73 48.38 -30.83
C THR A 967 50.20 48.01 -30.67
N PRO A 968 51.13 48.69 -31.38
CA PRO A 968 52.56 48.38 -31.29
C PRO A 968 53.11 48.72 -29.89
N THR A 969 53.90 47.80 -29.37
CA THR A 969 54.59 47.88 -28.07
C THR A 969 55.63 49.02 -28.06
N PRO A 970 55.71 49.85 -26.99
CA PRO A 970 56.79 50.81 -26.85
C PRO A 970 58.09 50.13 -26.39
N VAL A 971 59.21 50.59 -26.94
CA VAL A 971 60.59 50.14 -26.64
C VAL A 971 60.95 50.52 -25.20
N PRO A 972 61.59 49.63 -24.40
CA PRO A 972 62.02 49.96 -23.04
C PRO A 972 63.31 50.79 -23.05
N THR A 973 63.34 51.84 -22.22
CA THR A 973 64.54 52.65 -21.92
C THR A 973 65.33 51.96 -20.79
N PRO A 974 66.68 51.98 -20.78
CA PRO A 974 67.45 51.27 -19.77
C PRO A 974 67.48 52.00 -18.42
N ALA A 975 67.49 51.21 -17.35
CA ALA A 975 67.49 51.62 -15.96
C ALA A 975 68.79 52.33 -15.54
N ILE A 976 68.65 53.27 -14.61
CA ILE A 976 69.73 53.82 -13.78
C ILE A 976 69.37 53.48 -12.32
N GLU A 977 70.27 52.77 -11.63
CA GLU A 977 70.28 52.54 -10.17
C GLU A 977 70.82 53.79 -9.43
N PRO A 978 70.63 53.95 -8.09
CA PRO A 978 69.87 53.12 -7.15
C PRO A 978 68.58 53.75 -6.59
#